data_AF-A0A554VNQ3-F1
#
_entry.id   AF-A0A554VNQ3-F1
#
_cell.length_a   1.000
_cell.length_b   1.000
_cell.length_c   1.000
_cell.angle_alpha   90.00
_cell.angle_beta   90.00
_cell.angle_gamma   90.00
#
_symmetry.space_group_name_H-M   'P 1'
#
loop_
_entity.id
_entity.type
_entity.pdbx_description
1 polymer ?
#
loop_
_entity_poly.entity_id
_entity_poly.type
_entity_poly.pdbx_seq_one_letter_code
_entity_poly.pdbx_strand_id
1 'polypeptide(L)'
;MKSIYKMLILGMVYLLSQTTFAQFQTEPDPTQVNNPKRTGKNIFDCSCTFAEDMQRFLDHLARVEAAEKATFLAEQQDIQKEEIERRLSKTTPYPDFRSAQRDLFENHVFKEVSDFHLNEAKKRYNKIANETKSKVEQKRIEINTLKHRRNTPDALAQLTFGDLKSNGLLIRDMNSATALHNQNVIAGQLNNTYKPAAIEATRISDGLIRVGNNGNLIDRIVDLALARFDSFNVEDKVTVMTKYLIATSPRVDDYGFLNLTEPKMYNAEEHNPQQIAIDHANSIGNPDPLTPPTEHGLDAVLQHAIASISEHTYRYNRKKEKLNQELKEYFNFHNFSERALNMLRRVIPPFLNNENMSASPSELSSATTPPTYQDENTKELALSWRADGYEIHETPNAFSGLGNVMAELYNNQDDNFVLEGNTIRQMFQANGMSVPNAYPYTDENLGRVFDFNKTPQAGKPGDNFYYRYEIIFKPTIGRILWSSNVRMSTIFTNPLYMNHAVAASNGATSDLSFEIILLELTDKLGLTRGQVDYLRTRREFTKKIQEFLWYSRSDEVKPIVVDLINTSMGGFLEEVQESTLLGLIRENLSTEDSFDATQMTLALIRANRFSGPYDRSYYESINPFTDLDFLNVIPQANLWFTQEVVKQKYQLFMERGAGDFNKGVEWCNGNSTQCNTTTLWRSSKEMIHITLDGLGLIPGGGILADLFNGALYSIDGEGLNASLSFISAIPLIGYFSTGTKYGVKFHNALGEYTTLKWVFDADGNLINFGRSSQLRKVMNGILQIGHHAHHIIPFSKRFAELVEKAAKAKKAFHINSLENGISIAAARNTAHPAYNTAVEKVMKFITDELPDLKFDEAYDLIIDLKKRIEVIIDANPNAKMQDLADEILKLIDVYRDILTP
;
A
#
# COMPACT_ATOMS: atom_id res chain seq x y z
N MET A 1 23.00 30.47 -38.97
CA MET A 1 22.78 31.89 -38.63
C MET A 1 23.45 32.86 -39.62
N LYS A 2 24.78 32.81 -39.85
CA LYS A 2 25.45 33.72 -40.82
C LYS A 2 24.85 33.68 -42.25
N SER A 3 24.39 32.53 -42.73
CA SER A 3 23.80 32.35 -44.06
C SER A 3 22.37 32.92 -44.20
N ILE A 4 21.54 32.78 -43.16
CA ILE A 4 20.18 33.36 -43.11
C ILE A 4 20.26 34.88 -43.07
N TYR A 5 21.21 35.45 -42.30
CA TYR A 5 21.49 36.89 -42.33
C TYR A 5 21.95 37.35 -43.71
N LYS A 6 22.79 36.58 -44.41
CA LYS A 6 23.18 36.91 -45.80
C LYS A 6 21.97 36.88 -46.75
N MET A 7 21.08 35.89 -46.65
CA MET A 7 19.85 35.84 -47.47
C MET A 7 18.89 36.98 -47.16
N LEU A 8 18.67 37.31 -45.88
CA LEU A 8 17.83 38.45 -45.48
C LEU A 8 18.44 39.80 -45.90
N ILE A 9 19.75 39.97 -45.76
CA ILE A 9 20.46 41.18 -46.20
C ILE A 9 20.44 41.28 -47.73
N LEU A 10 20.66 40.21 -48.47
CA LEU A 10 20.58 40.21 -49.94
C LEU A 10 19.14 40.44 -50.45
N GLY A 11 18.15 39.82 -49.82
CA GLY A 11 16.73 40.04 -50.12
C GLY A 11 16.28 41.47 -49.82
N MET A 12 16.71 42.05 -48.68
CA MET A 12 16.46 43.46 -48.36
C MET A 12 17.20 44.40 -49.31
N VAL A 13 18.46 44.13 -49.66
CA VAL A 13 19.23 44.93 -50.62
C VAL A 13 18.60 44.90 -52.01
N TYR A 14 18.05 43.76 -52.45
CA TYR A 14 17.37 43.63 -53.73
C TYR A 14 15.96 44.26 -53.76
N LEU A 15 15.18 44.13 -52.68
CA LEU A 15 13.90 44.82 -52.52
C LEU A 15 14.07 46.35 -52.44
N LEU A 16 15.15 46.80 -51.80
CA LEU A 16 15.56 48.21 -51.79
C LEU A 16 16.17 48.67 -53.12
N SER A 17 16.59 47.76 -54.02
CA SER A 17 17.11 48.13 -55.35
C SER A 17 16.04 48.18 -56.44
N GLN A 18 14.85 47.62 -56.22
CA GLN A 18 13.69 47.78 -57.12
C GLN A 18 13.13 49.23 -57.12
N THR A 19 13.45 50.04 -56.12
CA THR A 19 13.21 51.50 -56.13
C THR A 19 14.33 52.30 -56.83
N THR A 20 15.38 51.64 -57.33
CA THR A 20 16.51 52.29 -58.04
C THR A 20 16.63 51.96 -59.53
N PHE A 21 15.56 51.51 -60.20
CA PHE A 21 15.47 51.55 -61.67
C PHE A 21 15.11 52.93 -62.23
N ALA A 22 15.37 54.00 -61.47
CA ALA A 22 15.27 55.38 -61.91
C ALA A 22 16.64 56.08 -61.85
N GLN A 23 17.68 55.51 -62.48
CA GLN A 23 18.93 56.23 -62.74
C GLN A 23 19.80 55.56 -63.81
N PHE A 24 19.24 55.36 -65.00
CA PHE A 24 20.04 55.46 -66.23
C PHE A 24 19.72 56.80 -66.90
N GLN A 25 19.99 57.91 -66.19
CA GLN A 25 20.34 59.14 -66.89
C GLN A 25 21.77 58.95 -67.35
N THR A 26 21.95 58.65 -68.64
CA THR A 26 23.20 58.96 -69.29
C THR A 26 23.31 60.48 -69.29
N GLU A 27 24.09 61.05 -68.36
CA GLU A 27 24.59 62.41 -68.57
C GLU A 27 25.52 62.36 -69.80
N PRO A 28 25.23 63.09 -70.88
CA PRO A 28 26.19 63.25 -71.95
C PRO A 28 27.35 64.08 -71.37
N ASP A 29 28.56 63.52 -71.39
CA ASP A 29 29.79 64.24 -71.07
C ASP A 29 29.86 65.55 -71.92
N PRO A 30 29.75 66.74 -71.30
CA PRO A 30 29.71 68.01 -72.03
C PRO A 30 31.10 68.42 -72.56
N THR A 31 32.17 67.66 -72.31
CA THR A 31 33.53 67.99 -72.77
C THR A 31 33.87 67.44 -74.16
N GLN A 32 32.99 66.68 -74.79
CA GLN A 32 33.19 66.10 -76.14
C GLN A 32 32.45 66.86 -77.27
N VAL A 33 31.96 68.08 -77.04
CA VAL A 33 31.09 68.80 -78.01
C VAL A 33 31.87 69.52 -79.13
N ASN A 34 33.21 69.62 -79.09
CA ASN A 34 33.95 70.46 -80.04
C ASN A 34 35.10 69.76 -80.78
N ASN A 35 34.84 68.64 -81.48
CA ASN A 35 35.81 68.18 -82.49
C ASN A 35 35.16 67.48 -83.71
N PRO A 36 34.70 68.22 -84.73
CA PRO A 36 34.20 67.61 -85.96
C PRO A 36 35.38 67.33 -86.91
N LYS A 37 36.09 66.23 -86.66
CA LYS A 37 36.96 65.60 -87.67
C LYS A 37 36.85 64.08 -87.60
N ARG A 38 35.71 63.56 -88.04
CA ARG A 38 35.64 62.25 -88.69
C ARG A 38 34.92 62.39 -90.02
N THR A 39 35.72 62.48 -91.07
CA THR A 39 35.30 62.28 -92.46
C THR A 39 34.93 60.82 -92.66
N GLY A 40 33.63 60.56 -92.78
CA GLY A 40 33.07 59.28 -93.19
C GLY A 40 31.65 59.51 -93.69
N LYS A 41 31.43 59.28 -94.98
CA LYS A 41 30.18 59.56 -95.72
C LYS A 41 28.97 58.79 -95.15
N ASN A 42 27.80 59.39 -95.35
CA ASN A 42 26.43 58.91 -95.12
C ASN A 42 25.80 59.27 -93.76
N ILE A 43 25.27 60.49 -93.70
CA ILE A 43 24.13 60.85 -92.85
C ILE A 43 22.89 60.63 -93.74
N PHE A 44 21.87 59.95 -93.19
CA PHE A 44 20.62 59.45 -93.82
C PHE A 44 20.64 58.00 -94.32
N ASP A 45 20.56 57.05 -93.37
CA ASP A 45 19.69 55.87 -93.47
C ASP A 45 19.51 55.17 -92.10
N CYS A 46 19.03 55.92 -91.10
CA CYS A 46 18.42 55.34 -89.90
C CYS A 46 16.96 55.77 -89.85
N SER A 47 16.11 55.17 -90.69
CA SER A 47 14.67 55.22 -90.48
C SER A 47 14.32 54.27 -89.34
N CYS A 48 14.41 54.74 -88.10
CA CYS A 48 13.79 54.03 -86.98
C CYS A 48 12.28 54.05 -87.22
N THR A 49 11.67 52.91 -87.55
CA THR A 49 10.24 52.73 -87.33
C THR A 49 10.08 52.68 -85.81
N PHE A 50 9.87 53.86 -85.21
CA PHE A 50 9.89 54.07 -83.75
C PHE A 50 9.03 53.03 -83.00
N ALA A 51 7.94 52.55 -83.60
CA ALA A 51 7.12 51.50 -83.01
C ALA A 51 7.76 50.09 -83.04
N GLU A 52 8.37 49.67 -84.15
CA GLU A 52 8.94 48.32 -84.28
C GLU A 52 10.28 48.20 -83.56
N ASP A 53 11.12 49.24 -83.61
CA ASP A 53 12.38 49.28 -82.89
C ASP A 53 12.17 49.43 -81.37
N MET A 54 11.13 50.16 -80.94
CA MET A 54 10.74 50.21 -79.52
C MET A 54 10.20 48.86 -79.04
N GLN A 55 9.38 48.17 -79.83
CA GLN A 55 8.90 46.83 -79.44
C GLN A 55 10.06 45.84 -79.33
N ARG A 56 11.00 45.84 -80.28
CA ARG A 56 12.21 45.00 -80.21
C ARG A 56 13.08 45.32 -79.01
N PHE A 57 13.20 46.61 -78.65
CA PHE A 57 13.92 47.04 -77.46
C PHE A 57 13.22 46.56 -76.17
N LEU A 58 11.90 46.71 -76.08
CA LEU A 58 11.11 46.20 -74.94
C LEU A 58 11.19 44.68 -74.83
N ASP A 59 11.11 43.95 -75.95
CA ASP A 59 11.29 42.49 -75.99
C ASP A 59 12.72 42.07 -75.62
N HIS A 60 13.72 42.90 -75.92
CA HIS A 60 15.10 42.66 -75.49
C HIS A 60 15.27 42.94 -73.99
N LEU A 61 14.73 44.05 -73.49
CA LEU A 61 14.75 44.41 -72.08
C LEU A 61 14.03 43.35 -71.24
N ALA A 62 12.86 42.90 -71.66
CA ALA A 62 12.12 41.82 -71.00
C ALA A 62 12.89 40.49 -70.99
N ARG A 63 13.65 40.17 -72.06
CA ARG A 63 14.52 38.99 -72.10
C ARG A 63 15.72 39.11 -71.17
N VAL A 64 16.36 40.27 -71.11
CA VAL A 64 17.47 40.55 -70.19
C VAL A 64 16.98 40.47 -68.75
N GLU A 65 15.86 41.14 -68.44
CA GLU A 65 15.24 41.11 -67.11
C GLU A 65 14.85 39.68 -66.70
N ALA A 66 14.28 38.89 -67.61
CA ALA A 66 13.96 37.48 -67.35
C ALA A 66 15.22 36.63 -67.10
N ALA A 67 16.30 36.87 -67.83
CA ALA A 67 17.57 36.17 -67.65
C ALA A 67 18.27 36.54 -66.32
N GLU A 68 18.25 37.82 -65.95
CA GLU A 68 18.75 38.30 -64.66
C GLU A 68 17.94 37.73 -63.50
N LYS A 69 16.60 37.74 -63.59
CA LYS A 69 15.71 37.11 -62.60
C LYS A 69 15.95 35.61 -62.45
N ALA A 70 16.18 34.90 -63.56
CA ALA A 70 16.50 33.47 -63.54
C ALA A 70 17.85 33.18 -62.88
N THR A 71 18.87 34.01 -63.16
CA THR A 71 20.19 33.91 -62.54
C THR A 71 20.12 34.17 -61.04
N PHE A 72 19.43 35.25 -60.64
CA PHE A 72 19.19 35.56 -59.23
C PHE A 72 18.47 34.42 -58.51
N LEU A 73 17.41 33.86 -59.10
CA LEU A 73 16.70 32.72 -58.51
C LEU A 73 17.62 31.52 -58.29
N ALA A 74 18.45 31.17 -59.28
CA ALA A 74 19.38 30.06 -59.18
C ALA A 74 20.37 30.27 -58.03
N GLU A 75 20.97 31.46 -57.91
CA GLU A 75 21.87 31.80 -56.81
C GLU A 75 21.17 31.70 -55.43
N GLN A 76 19.93 32.19 -55.30
CA GLN A 76 19.19 32.05 -54.04
C GLN A 76 18.85 30.60 -53.71
N GLN A 77 18.47 29.80 -54.71
CA GLN A 77 18.17 28.38 -54.54
C GLN A 77 19.42 27.57 -54.14
N ASP A 78 20.61 27.92 -54.65
CA ASP A 78 21.86 27.31 -54.22
C ASP A 78 22.15 27.58 -52.73
N ILE A 79 21.96 28.82 -52.26
CA ILE A 79 22.14 29.16 -50.84
C ILE A 79 21.11 28.43 -49.97
N GLN A 80 19.85 28.35 -50.42
CA GLN A 80 18.80 27.63 -49.71
C GLN A 80 19.08 26.12 -49.65
N LYS A 81 19.58 25.53 -50.75
CA LYS A 81 20.01 24.13 -50.82
C LYS A 81 21.11 23.84 -49.79
N GLU A 82 22.17 24.65 -49.74
CA GLU A 82 23.26 24.50 -48.76
C GLU A 82 22.73 24.56 -47.31
N GLU A 83 21.78 25.46 -47.03
CA GLU A 83 21.18 25.57 -45.71
C GLU A 83 20.30 24.35 -45.36
N ILE A 84 19.59 23.77 -46.34
CA ILE A 84 18.86 22.51 -46.17
C ILE A 84 19.84 21.37 -45.85
N GLU A 85 20.89 21.19 -46.65
CA GLU A 85 21.92 20.16 -46.45
C GLU A 85 22.53 20.23 -45.05
N ARG A 86 22.84 21.46 -44.61
CA ARG A 86 23.38 21.73 -43.27
C ARG A 86 22.40 21.30 -42.17
N ARG A 87 21.10 21.54 -42.34
CA ARG A 87 20.08 21.18 -41.33
C ARG A 87 19.80 19.69 -41.27
N LEU A 88 19.75 19.07 -42.43
CA LEU A 88 19.54 17.64 -42.59
C LEU A 88 20.80 16.82 -42.27
N SER A 89 21.90 17.50 -41.88
CA SER A 89 23.20 16.89 -41.58
C SER A 89 23.69 15.97 -42.70
N LYS A 90 23.44 16.35 -43.96
CA LYS A 90 23.79 15.52 -45.12
C LYS A 90 25.29 15.55 -45.35
N THR A 91 25.90 14.37 -45.41
CA THR A 91 27.33 14.17 -45.67
C THR A 91 27.66 14.19 -47.16
N THR A 92 26.67 13.91 -48.01
CA THR A 92 26.75 14.01 -49.47
C THR A 92 25.82 15.13 -49.93
N PRO A 93 26.30 16.11 -50.70
CA PRO A 93 25.45 17.17 -51.24
C PRO A 93 24.35 16.61 -52.15
N TYR A 94 23.20 17.28 -52.17
CA TYR A 94 22.16 17.00 -53.14
C TYR A 94 22.62 17.37 -54.55
N PRO A 95 22.10 16.72 -55.61
CA PRO A 95 22.41 17.10 -56.98
C PRO A 95 21.90 18.51 -57.31
N ASP A 96 20.72 18.88 -56.81
CA ASP A 96 20.06 20.15 -57.09
C ASP A 96 19.21 20.63 -55.91
N PHE A 97 18.73 21.87 -55.98
CA PHE A 97 17.85 22.46 -54.96
C PHE A 97 16.52 21.69 -54.84
N ARG A 98 15.98 21.18 -55.94
CA ARG A 98 14.69 20.45 -55.95
C ARG A 98 14.76 19.18 -55.11
N SER A 99 15.85 18.45 -55.19
CA SER A 99 16.11 17.24 -54.40
C SER A 99 16.24 17.56 -52.91
N ALA A 100 16.94 18.65 -52.58
CA ALA A 100 17.05 19.12 -51.20
C ALA A 100 15.68 19.56 -50.64
N GLN A 101 14.92 20.33 -51.43
CA GLN A 101 13.58 20.80 -51.08
C GLN A 101 12.62 19.65 -50.79
N ARG A 102 12.63 18.61 -51.64
CA ARG A 102 11.82 17.40 -51.45
C ARG A 102 12.14 16.71 -50.11
N ASP A 103 13.42 16.46 -49.81
CA ASP A 103 13.82 15.78 -48.57
C ASP A 103 13.46 16.59 -47.31
N LEU A 104 13.56 17.92 -47.38
CA LEU A 104 13.10 18.81 -46.31
C LEU A 104 11.58 18.65 -46.10
N PHE A 105 10.79 18.69 -47.18
CA PHE A 105 9.33 18.59 -47.09
C PHE A 105 8.89 17.24 -46.57
N GLU A 106 9.49 16.15 -47.05
CA GLU A 106 9.19 14.79 -46.63
C GLU A 106 9.48 14.56 -45.14
N ASN A 107 10.63 15.02 -44.66
CA ASN A 107 11.12 14.62 -43.35
C ASN A 107 10.87 15.64 -42.23
N HIS A 108 10.68 16.92 -42.56
CA HIS A 108 10.64 18.00 -41.56
C HIS A 108 9.41 18.89 -41.63
N VAL A 109 8.73 18.97 -42.77
CA VAL A 109 7.55 19.85 -42.92
C VAL A 109 6.26 19.05 -42.85
N PHE A 110 6.12 18.01 -43.67
CA PHE A 110 4.84 17.30 -43.83
C PHE A 110 4.83 15.91 -43.19
N LYS A 111 5.93 15.44 -42.60
CA LYS A 111 6.01 14.10 -42.00
C LYS A 111 4.95 13.89 -40.92
N GLU A 112 4.91 14.79 -39.94
CA GLU A 112 3.98 14.68 -38.81
C GLU A 112 2.51 14.80 -39.27
N VAL A 113 2.23 15.70 -40.21
CA VAL A 113 0.89 15.87 -40.80
C VAL A 113 0.45 14.59 -41.52
N SER A 114 1.32 14.03 -42.36
CA SER A 114 1.08 12.77 -43.07
C SER A 114 0.82 11.62 -42.08
N ASP A 115 1.69 11.47 -41.08
CA ASP A 115 1.59 10.41 -40.07
C ASP A 115 0.31 10.52 -39.24
N PHE A 116 -0.05 11.74 -38.81
CA PHE A 116 -1.27 12.02 -38.06
C PHE A 116 -2.51 11.55 -38.85
N HIS A 117 -2.66 12.03 -40.09
CA HIS A 117 -3.83 11.67 -40.90
C HIS A 117 -3.87 10.19 -41.28
N LEU A 118 -2.71 9.58 -41.55
CA LEU A 118 -2.61 8.16 -41.85
C LEU A 118 -2.99 7.31 -40.64
N ASN A 119 -2.53 7.66 -39.44
CA ASN A 119 -2.83 6.93 -38.22
C ASN A 119 -4.32 7.03 -37.84
N GLU A 120 -4.93 8.20 -38.01
CA GLU A 120 -6.38 8.36 -37.83
C GLU A 120 -7.18 7.51 -38.83
N ALA A 121 -6.78 7.48 -40.10
CA ALA A 121 -7.40 6.62 -41.12
C ALA A 121 -7.25 5.13 -40.77
N LYS A 122 -6.04 4.69 -40.37
CA LYS A 122 -5.78 3.31 -39.91
C LYS A 122 -6.68 2.92 -38.75
N LYS A 123 -6.77 3.76 -37.71
CA LYS A 123 -7.63 3.52 -36.54
C LYS A 123 -9.09 3.38 -36.94
N ARG A 124 -9.59 4.28 -37.78
CA ARG A 124 -10.97 4.27 -38.29
C ARG A 124 -11.28 2.99 -39.08
N TYR A 125 -10.46 2.65 -40.08
CA TYR A 125 -10.72 1.50 -40.94
C TYR A 125 -10.49 0.15 -40.25
N ASN A 126 -9.54 0.06 -39.32
CA ASN A 126 -9.42 -1.13 -38.45
C ASN A 126 -10.73 -1.38 -37.67
N LYS A 127 -11.34 -0.32 -37.12
CA LYS A 127 -12.62 -0.42 -36.42
C LYS A 127 -13.75 -0.87 -37.35
N ILE A 128 -13.91 -0.21 -38.51
CA ILE A 128 -14.94 -0.55 -39.51
C ILE A 128 -14.77 -1.99 -40.03
N ALA A 129 -13.52 -2.42 -40.30
CA ALA A 129 -13.21 -3.77 -40.76
C ALA A 129 -13.63 -4.82 -39.72
N ASN A 130 -13.38 -4.57 -38.43
CA ASN A 130 -13.77 -5.48 -37.35
C ASN A 130 -15.29 -5.55 -37.16
N GLU A 131 -15.99 -4.42 -37.22
CA GLU A 131 -17.46 -4.35 -37.13
C GLU A 131 -18.14 -5.05 -38.32
N THR A 132 -17.69 -4.77 -39.54
CA THR A 132 -18.27 -5.39 -40.74
C THR A 132 -18.01 -6.89 -40.82
N LYS A 133 -16.81 -7.36 -40.43
CA LYS A 133 -16.52 -8.80 -40.28
C LYS A 133 -17.43 -9.47 -39.25
N SER A 134 -17.60 -8.86 -38.09
CA SER A 134 -18.49 -9.33 -37.02
C SER A 134 -19.94 -9.46 -37.52
N LYS A 135 -20.45 -8.49 -38.27
CA LYS A 135 -21.79 -8.57 -38.89
C LYS A 135 -21.92 -9.68 -39.93
N VAL A 136 -20.91 -9.89 -40.77
CA VAL A 136 -20.86 -11.02 -41.72
C VAL A 136 -21.01 -12.35 -40.97
N GLU A 137 -20.28 -12.50 -39.87
CA GLU A 137 -20.29 -13.71 -39.06
C GLU A 137 -21.64 -13.95 -38.38
N GLN A 138 -22.19 -12.93 -37.71
CA GLN A 138 -23.52 -13.00 -37.07
C GLN A 138 -24.61 -13.38 -38.08
N LYS A 139 -24.58 -12.82 -39.29
CA LYS A 139 -25.55 -13.17 -40.34
C LYS A 139 -25.39 -14.61 -40.82
N ARG A 140 -24.17 -15.14 -40.87
CA ARG A 140 -23.95 -16.56 -41.20
C ARG A 140 -24.42 -17.48 -40.06
N ILE A 141 -24.25 -17.09 -38.81
CA ILE A 141 -24.79 -17.79 -37.64
C ILE A 141 -26.32 -17.81 -37.68
N GLU A 142 -26.95 -16.66 -37.96
CA GLU A 142 -28.41 -16.56 -38.12
C GLU A 142 -28.93 -17.50 -39.23
N ILE A 143 -28.25 -17.57 -40.37
CA ILE A 143 -28.55 -18.54 -41.45
C ILE A 143 -28.43 -19.98 -40.94
N ASN A 144 -27.38 -20.32 -40.19
CA ASN A 144 -27.18 -21.66 -39.64
C ASN A 144 -28.26 -22.01 -38.59
N THR A 145 -28.70 -21.05 -37.79
CA THR A 145 -29.83 -21.18 -36.86
C THR A 145 -31.14 -21.48 -37.60
N LEU A 146 -31.43 -20.75 -38.67
CA LEU A 146 -32.61 -21.01 -39.51
C LEU A 146 -32.52 -22.36 -40.23
N LYS A 147 -31.32 -22.76 -40.68
CA LYS A 147 -31.07 -24.10 -41.22
C LYS A 147 -31.34 -25.18 -40.18
N HIS A 148 -30.97 -24.96 -38.93
CA HIS A 148 -31.31 -25.87 -37.83
C HIS A 148 -32.83 -25.90 -37.60
N ARG A 149 -33.50 -24.74 -37.55
CA ARG A 149 -34.97 -24.65 -37.39
C ARG A 149 -35.75 -25.46 -38.42
N ARG A 150 -35.30 -25.47 -39.68
CA ARG A 150 -35.91 -26.27 -40.76
C ARG A 150 -35.84 -27.79 -40.53
N ASN A 151 -34.85 -28.24 -39.75
CA ASN A 151 -34.63 -29.64 -39.42
C ASN A 151 -35.17 -30.01 -38.03
N THR A 152 -35.63 -29.04 -37.25
CA THR A 152 -36.24 -29.26 -35.93
C THR A 152 -37.74 -29.44 -36.08
N PRO A 153 -38.34 -30.54 -35.55
CA PRO A 153 -39.78 -30.71 -35.52
C PRO A 153 -40.48 -29.55 -34.81
N ASP A 154 -41.67 -29.15 -35.28
CA ASP A 154 -42.42 -28.03 -34.69
C ASP A 154 -42.72 -28.24 -33.20
N ALA A 155 -42.95 -29.48 -32.78
CA ALA A 155 -43.14 -29.85 -31.37
C ALA A 155 -41.93 -29.54 -30.47
N LEU A 156 -40.72 -29.46 -31.03
CA LEU A 156 -39.48 -29.14 -30.31
C LEU A 156 -39.02 -27.69 -30.51
N ALA A 157 -39.69 -26.93 -31.38
CA ALA A 157 -39.26 -25.59 -31.76
C ALA A 157 -39.32 -24.61 -30.57
N GLN A 158 -40.35 -24.72 -29.72
CA GLN A 158 -40.47 -23.92 -28.49
C GLN A 158 -39.26 -24.10 -27.56
N LEU A 159 -38.87 -25.35 -27.29
CA LEU A 159 -37.76 -25.69 -26.39
C LEU A 159 -36.40 -25.32 -26.99
N THR A 160 -36.26 -25.47 -28.31
CA THR A 160 -34.97 -25.25 -28.98
C THR A 160 -34.68 -23.77 -29.23
N PHE A 161 -35.69 -22.97 -29.58
CA PHE A 161 -35.49 -21.58 -30.03
C PHE A 161 -36.10 -20.52 -29.11
N GLY A 162 -37.00 -20.89 -28.20
CA GLY A 162 -37.55 -19.94 -27.24
C GLY A 162 -38.22 -18.74 -27.88
N ASP A 163 -37.84 -17.55 -27.41
CA ASP A 163 -38.27 -16.27 -27.96
C ASP A 163 -37.26 -15.66 -28.94
N LEU A 164 -36.27 -16.42 -29.41
CA LEU A 164 -35.29 -15.92 -30.37
C LEU A 164 -35.98 -15.49 -31.67
N LYS A 165 -35.55 -14.35 -32.18
CA LYS A 165 -36.10 -13.75 -33.39
C LYS A 165 -35.10 -13.75 -34.54
N SER A 166 -35.62 -13.84 -35.74
CA SER A 166 -34.91 -13.56 -36.99
C SER A 166 -35.81 -12.70 -37.86
N ASN A 167 -35.28 -11.57 -38.35
CA ASN A 167 -36.06 -10.52 -39.04
C ASN A 167 -37.34 -10.11 -38.28
N GLY A 168 -37.26 -9.98 -36.95
CA GLY A 168 -38.38 -9.57 -36.09
C GLY A 168 -39.43 -10.65 -35.80
N LEU A 169 -39.36 -11.80 -36.48
CA LEU A 169 -40.27 -12.93 -36.31
C LEU A 169 -39.67 -13.97 -35.36
N LEU A 170 -40.51 -14.58 -34.53
CA LEU A 170 -40.10 -15.66 -33.62
C LEU A 170 -39.70 -16.91 -34.42
N ILE A 171 -38.49 -17.41 -34.19
CA ILE A 171 -37.94 -18.56 -34.92
C ILE A 171 -38.75 -19.83 -34.62
N ARG A 172 -39.24 -19.97 -33.39
CA ARG A 172 -40.09 -21.11 -33.00
C ARG A 172 -41.37 -21.22 -33.84
N ASP A 173 -41.96 -20.09 -34.24
CA ASP A 173 -43.23 -20.02 -34.96
C ASP A 173 -43.07 -20.18 -36.48
N MET A 174 -41.83 -20.23 -36.98
CA MET A 174 -41.55 -20.41 -38.40
C MET A 174 -41.65 -21.89 -38.79
N ASN A 175 -42.61 -22.24 -39.65
CA ASN A 175 -42.54 -23.53 -40.34
C ASN A 175 -41.31 -23.60 -41.28
N SER A 176 -40.98 -24.79 -41.79
CA SER A 176 -39.79 -24.97 -42.65
C SER A 176 -39.77 -24.10 -43.91
N ALA A 177 -40.92 -23.73 -44.47
CA ALA A 177 -41.00 -22.85 -45.63
C ALA A 177 -40.69 -21.39 -45.26
N THR A 178 -41.28 -20.89 -44.16
CA THR A 178 -41.00 -19.54 -43.62
C THR A 178 -39.55 -19.40 -43.20
N ALA A 179 -38.98 -20.42 -42.53
CA ALA A 179 -37.57 -20.43 -42.13
C ALA A 179 -36.64 -20.42 -43.36
N LEU A 180 -36.96 -21.17 -44.42
CA LEU A 180 -36.20 -21.15 -45.68
C LEU A 180 -36.29 -19.77 -46.38
N HIS A 181 -37.49 -19.16 -46.40
CA HIS A 181 -37.65 -17.82 -46.97
C HIS A 181 -36.77 -16.81 -46.23
N ASN A 182 -36.84 -16.76 -44.90
CA ASN A 182 -36.00 -15.87 -44.09
C ASN A 182 -34.50 -16.15 -44.27
N GLN A 183 -34.11 -17.43 -44.35
CA GLN A 183 -32.74 -17.84 -44.63
C GLN A 183 -32.24 -17.22 -45.94
N ASN A 184 -33.06 -17.26 -47.00
CA ASN A 184 -32.71 -16.70 -48.31
C ASN A 184 -32.64 -15.17 -48.29
N VAL A 185 -33.56 -14.50 -47.57
CA VAL A 185 -33.52 -13.03 -47.39
C VAL A 185 -32.21 -12.61 -46.73
N ILE A 186 -31.82 -13.29 -45.64
CA ILE A 186 -30.59 -12.98 -44.91
C ILE A 186 -29.35 -13.34 -45.74
N ALA A 187 -29.37 -14.45 -46.48
CA ALA A 187 -28.31 -14.79 -47.42
C ALA A 187 -28.14 -13.73 -48.52
N GLY A 188 -29.23 -13.14 -49.00
CA GLY A 188 -29.22 -12.00 -49.92
C GLY A 188 -28.54 -10.78 -49.31
N GLN A 189 -28.96 -10.37 -48.11
CA GLN A 189 -28.31 -9.25 -47.38
C GLN A 189 -26.83 -9.51 -47.10
N LEU A 190 -26.47 -10.73 -46.71
CA LEU A 190 -25.10 -11.15 -46.46
C LEU A 190 -24.24 -10.99 -47.72
N ASN A 191 -24.70 -11.50 -48.86
CA ASN A 191 -23.93 -11.49 -50.10
C ASN A 191 -23.89 -10.11 -50.78
N ASN A 192 -24.97 -9.34 -50.69
CA ASN A 192 -25.11 -8.08 -51.44
C ASN A 192 -24.71 -6.84 -50.63
N THR A 193 -24.68 -6.92 -49.30
CA THR A 193 -24.42 -5.77 -48.42
C THR A 193 -23.24 -6.01 -47.50
N TYR A 194 -23.30 -7.05 -46.65
CA TYR A 194 -22.33 -7.20 -45.57
C TYR A 194 -20.97 -7.74 -46.04
N LYS A 195 -20.94 -8.74 -46.93
CA LYS A 195 -19.67 -9.26 -47.49
C LYS A 195 -18.90 -8.20 -48.29
N PRO A 196 -19.52 -7.46 -49.25
CA PRO A 196 -18.82 -6.41 -49.98
C PRO A 196 -18.24 -5.34 -49.05
N ALA A 197 -19.03 -4.88 -48.07
CA ALA A 197 -18.56 -3.88 -47.10
C ALA A 197 -17.36 -4.38 -46.26
N ALA A 198 -17.38 -5.64 -45.80
CA ALA A 198 -16.26 -6.22 -45.06
C ALA A 198 -15.01 -6.41 -45.93
N ILE A 199 -15.18 -6.85 -47.17
CA ILE A 199 -14.08 -7.00 -48.15
C ILE A 199 -13.43 -5.64 -48.42
N GLU A 200 -14.24 -4.61 -48.67
CA GLU A 200 -13.74 -3.26 -48.92
C GLU A 200 -13.03 -2.67 -47.70
N ALA A 201 -13.65 -2.75 -46.52
CA ALA A 201 -13.06 -2.20 -45.29
C ALA A 201 -11.72 -2.86 -44.94
N THR A 202 -11.62 -4.18 -45.08
CA THR A 202 -10.37 -4.92 -44.81
C THR A 202 -9.30 -4.63 -45.85
N ARG A 203 -9.68 -4.51 -47.13
CA ARG A 203 -8.78 -4.08 -48.21
C ARG A 203 -8.17 -2.73 -47.90
N ILE A 204 -8.99 -1.74 -47.55
CA ILE A 204 -8.51 -0.40 -47.20
C ILE A 204 -7.63 -0.46 -45.95
N SER A 205 -8.00 -1.26 -44.94
CA SER A 205 -7.20 -1.40 -43.72
C SER A 205 -5.78 -1.92 -43.99
N ASP A 206 -5.64 -3.00 -44.76
CA ASP A 206 -4.33 -3.52 -45.21
C ASP A 206 -3.61 -2.51 -46.12
N GLY A 207 -4.34 -1.88 -47.05
CA GLY A 207 -3.81 -0.86 -47.94
C GLY A 207 -3.22 0.34 -47.21
N LEU A 208 -3.83 0.81 -46.12
CA LEU A 208 -3.32 1.93 -45.32
C LEU A 208 -2.01 1.57 -44.61
N ILE A 209 -1.81 0.30 -44.24
CA ILE A 209 -0.52 -0.17 -43.72
C ILE A 209 0.55 -0.04 -44.82
N ARG A 210 0.23 -0.48 -46.05
CA ARG A 210 1.14 -0.39 -47.20
C ARG A 210 1.43 1.04 -47.62
N VAL A 211 0.43 1.93 -47.65
CA VAL A 211 0.59 3.37 -47.92
C VAL A 211 1.61 3.99 -46.97
N GLY A 212 1.57 3.61 -45.69
CA GLY A 212 2.55 4.05 -44.70
C GLY A 212 3.96 3.51 -44.96
N ASN A 213 4.07 2.20 -45.19
CA ASN A 213 5.37 1.54 -45.38
C ASN A 213 6.10 2.01 -46.65
N ASN A 214 5.33 2.36 -47.69
CA ASN A 214 5.86 2.78 -48.98
C ASN A 214 6.02 4.30 -49.11
N GLY A 215 5.66 5.09 -48.09
CA GLY A 215 5.72 6.56 -48.16
C GLY A 215 4.71 7.20 -49.12
N ASN A 216 3.72 6.47 -49.64
CA ASN A 216 2.86 6.96 -50.73
C ASN A 216 2.08 8.24 -50.39
N LEU A 217 1.63 8.39 -49.13
CA LEU A 217 0.89 9.59 -48.72
C LEU A 217 1.80 10.81 -48.63
N ILE A 218 2.95 10.66 -47.96
CA ILE A 218 3.91 11.75 -47.80
C ILE A 218 4.45 12.19 -49.16
N ASP A 219 4.77 11.24 -50.05
CA ASP A 219 5.17 11.52 -51.43
C ASP A 219 4.12 12.37 -52.17
N ARG A 220 2.85 12.00 -52.07
CA ARG A 220 1.77 12.73 -52.76
C ARG A 220 1.55 14.13 -52.20
N ILE A 221 1.63 14.29 -50.88
CA ILE A 221 1.54 15.61 -50.22
C ILE A 221 2.69 16.49 -50.70
N VAL A 222 3.91 15.94 -50.73
CA VAL A 222 5.11 16.65 -51.16
C VAL A 222 5.03 17.03 -52.65
N ASP A 223 4.56 16.14 -53.52
CA ASP A 223 4.35 16.45 -54.94
C ASP A 223 3.35 17.60 -55.15
N LEU A 224 2.25 17.62 -54.39
CA LEU A 224 1.27 18.71 -54.44
C LEU A 224 1.87 20.02 -53.93
N ALA A 225 2.67 19.97 -52.85
CA ALA A 225 3.37 21.12 -52.32
C ALA A 225 4.39 21.68 -53.30
N LEU A 226 5.15 20.81 -53.96
CA LEU A 226 6.13 21.16 -54.98
C LEU A 226 5.46 21.74 -56.24
N ALA A 227 4.32 21.18 -56.68
CA ALA A 227 3.56 21.74 -57.80
C ALA A 227 3.03 23.15 -57.48
N ARG A 228 2.57 23.37 -56.23
CA ARG A 228 2.17 24.71 -55.77
C ARG A 228 3.36 25.66 -55.74
N PHE A 229 4.51 25.21 -55.25
CA PHE A 229 5.75 25.97 -55.28
C PHE A 229 6.14 26.38 -56.70
N ASP A 230 6.00 25.47 -57.67
CA ASP A 230 6.33 25.75 -59.07
C ASP A 230 5.44 26.83 -59.70
N SER A 231 4.22 27.00 -59.22
CA SER A 231 3.28 28.03 -59.69
C SER A 231 3.62 29.46 -59.25
N PHE A 232 4.50 29.61 -58.26
CA PHE A 232 4.90 30.93 -57.77
C PHE A 232 5.83 31.65 -58.75
N ASN A 233 5.77 32.99 -58.74
CA ASN A 233 6.76 33.81 -59.41
C ASN A 233 8.13 33.69 -58.71
N VAL A 234 9.16 34.27 -59.32
CA VAL A 234 10.55 34.18 -58.82
C VAL A 234 10.70 34.68 -57.37
N GLU A 235 10.09 35.81 -57.04
CA GLU A 235 10.20 36.44 -55.72
C GLU A 235 9.48 35.61 -54.63
N ASP A 236 8.30 35.13 -54.95
CA ASP A 236 7.49 34.29 -54.06
C ASP A 236 8.18 32.94 -53.80
N LYS A 237 8.84 32.33 -54.79
CA LYS A 237 9.62 31.09 -54.61
C LYS A 237 10.70 31.26 -53.54
N VAL A 238 11.51 32.32 -53.64
CA VAL A 238 12.56 32.61 -52.65
C VAL A 238 11.95 32.90 -51.28
N THR A 239 10.90 33.72 -51.24
CA THR A 239 10.23 34.13 -50.00
C THR A 239 9.60 32.95 -49.26
N VAL A 240 8.81 32.12 -49.96
CA VAL A 240 8.14 30.96 -49.39
C VAL A 240 9.16 29.99 -48.83
N MET A 241 10.18 29.60 -49.60
CA MET A 241 11.18 28.65 -49.12
C MET A 241 11.95 29.20 -47.92
N THR A 242 12.29 30.49 -47.93
CA THR A 242 12.95 31.14 -46.78
C THR A 242 12.07 31.08 -45.53
N LYS A 243 10.75 31.29 -45.66
CA LYS A 243 9.81 31.15 -44.53
C LYS A 243 9.77 29.71 -43.98
N TYR A 244 9.70 28.69 -44.84
CA TYR A 244 9.76 27.29 -44.40
C TYR A 244 11.10 26.93 -43.72
N LEU A 245 12.22 27.47 -44.21
CA LEU A 245 13.50 27.33 -43.53
C LEU A 245 13.49 28.06 -42.17
N ILE A 246 12.85 29.21 -42.03
CA ILE A 246 12.75 29.85 -40.71
C ILE A 246 11.85 29.01 -39.78
N ALA A 247 10.68 28.58 -40.24
CA ALA A 247 9.69 27.83 -39.47
C ALA A 247 10.21 26.47 -38.97
N THR A 248 11.01 25.77 -39.77
CA THR A 248 11.63 24.49 -39.39
C THR A 248 12.85 24.64 -38.47
N SER A 249 13.16 25.85 -37.99
CA SER A 249 14.26 26.09 -37.05
C SER A 249 13.83 25.81 -35.60
N PRO A 250 14.60 25.07 -34.80
CA PRO A 250 14.25 24.76 -33.40
C PRO A 250 14.30 25.96 -32.43
N ARG A 251 14.49 27.20 -32.93
CA ARG A 251 14.58 28.45 -32.12
C ARG A 251 13.65 29.56 -32.62
N VAL A 252 12.47 29.22 -33.11
CA VAL A 252 11.53 30.20 -33.69
C VAL A 252 10.97 31.16 -32.63
N ASP A 253 10.88 30.74 -31.36
CA ASP A 253 10.33 31.53 -30.25
C ASP A 253 11.06 32.86 -30.00
N ASP A 254 12.32 32.98 -30.43
CA ASP A 254 13.13 34.20 -30.29
C ASP A 254 12.78 35.31 -31.32
N TYR A 255 11.91 35.03 -32.31
CA TYR A 255 11.66 35.91 -33.47
C TYR A 255 10.23 36.45 -33.56
N GLY A 256 9.65 36.86 -32.42
CA GLY A 256 8.27 37.39 -32.31
C GLY A 256 7.92 38.65 -33.15
N PHE A 257 8.85 39.16 -33.97
CA PHE A 257 8.65 40.32 -34.85
C PHE A 257 8.39 39.97 -36.32
N LEU A 258 8.54 38.71 -36.73
CA LEU A 258 8.24 38.28 -38.09
C LEU A 258 6.83 37.65 -38.12
N ASN A 259 5.93 38.16 -38.97
CA ASN A 259 4.67 37.46 -39.28
C ASN A 259 5.01 36.20 -40.09
N LEU A 260 5.41 35.14 -39.39
CA LEU A 260 5.98 33.90 -39.92
C LEU A 260 4.93 32.91 -40.41
N THR A 261 3.67 33.33 -40.60
CA THR A 261 2.69 32.46 -41.24
C THR A 261 3.20 32.12 -42.64
N GLU A 262 3.71 30.90 -42.77
CA GLU A 262 4.20 30.35 -44.02
C GLU A 262 3.01 30.20 -44.99
N PRO A 263 3.17 30.61 -46.27
CA PRO A 263 2.16 30.35 -47.26
C PRO A 263 1.94 28.84 -47.34
N LYS A 264 0.70 28.38 -47.13
CA LYS A 264 0.36 26.95 -47.18
C LYS A 264 0.75 26.39 -48.56
N MET A 265 1.91 25.72 -48.65
CA MET A 265 2.30 25.04 -49.90
C MET A 265 1.43 23.81 -50.15
N TYR A 266 0.92 23.21 -49.08
CA TYR A 266 -0.11 22.19 -49.15
C TYR A 266 -1.38 22.67 -48.42
N ASN A 267 -2.52 22.57 -49.10
CA ASN A 267 -3.83 22.91 -48.53
C ASN A 267 -4.66 21.63 -48.29
N ALA A 268 -4.79 21.23 -47.03
CA ALA A 268 -5.59 20.07 -46.63
C ALA A 268 -7.10 20.22 -46.91
N GLU A 269 -7.59 21.45 -47.10
CA GLU A 269 -8.99 21.72 -47.46
C GLU A 269 -9.26 21.44 -48.94
N GLU A 270 -8.28 21.72 -49.81
CA GLU A 270 -8.36 21.41 -51.25
C GLU A 270 -8.04 19.95 -51.54
N HIS A 271 -7.14 19.38 -50.74
CA HIS A 271 -6.63 18.02 -50.91
C HIS A 271 -6.67 17.30 -49.56
N ASN A 272 -7.75 16.57 -49.27
CA ASN A 272 -7.88 15.88 -47.98
C ASN A 272 -6.84 14.72 -47.88
N PRO A 273 -5.87 14.78 -46.95
CA PRO A 273 -4.84 13.74 -46.81
C PRO A 273 -5.42 12.36 -46.50
N GLN A 274 -6.48 12.30 -45.69
CA GLN A 274 -7.11 11.02 -45.34
C GLN A 274 -7.77 10.40 -46.57
N GLN A 275 -8.45 11.20 -47.40
CA GLN A 275 -9.09 10.68 -48.61
C GLN A 275 -8.04 10.17 -49.61
N ILE A 276 -6.95 10.91 -49.79
CA ILE A 276 -5.82 10.47 -50.64
C ILE A 276 -5.27 9.12 -50.15
N ALA A 277 -5.06 8.98 -48.84
CA ALA A 277 -4.57 7.75 -48.25
C ALA A 277 -5.55 6.58 -48.46
N ILE A 278 -6.86 6.81 -48.31
CA ILE A 278 -7.91 5.81 -48.50
C ILE A 278 -8.00 5.39 -49.97
N ASP A 279 -7.98 6.33 -50.91
CA ASP A 279 -8.07 6.04 -52.34
C ASP A 279 -6.89 5.18 -52.80
N HIS A 280 -5.67 5.51 -52.33
CA HIS A 280 -4.49 4.70 -52.61
C HIS A 280 -4.58 3.34 -51.90
N ALA A 281 -4.97 3.31 -50.62
CA ALA A 281 -5.12 2.07 -49.88
C ALA A 281 -6.09 1.08 -50.57
N ASN A 282 -7.18 1.58 -51.13
CA ASN A 282 -8.14 0.73 -51.83
C ASN A 282 -7.56 0.07 -53.10
N SER A 283 -6.57 0.69 -53.77
CA SER A 283 -5.96 0.15 -54.98
C SER A 283 -4.82 -0.85 -54.71
N ILE A 284 -4.12 -0.73 -53.58
CA ILE A 284 -2.96 -1.57 -53.25
C ILE A 284 -3.21 -2.60 -52.14
N GLY A 285 -4.32 -2.47 -51.42
CA GLY A 285 -4.66 -3.36 -50.32
C GLY A 285 -5.17 -4.71 -50.78
N ASN A 286 -4.95 -5.74 -49.97
CA ASN A 286 -5.53 -7.07 -50.16
C ASN A 286 -6.67 -7.29 -49.16
N PRO A 287 -7.86 -7.74 -49.60
CA PRO A 287 -8.96 -8.02 -48.69
C PRO A 287 -8.66 -9.26 -47.86
N ASP A 288 -9.06 -9.22 -46.59
CA ASP A 288 -8.93 -10.38 -45.72
C ASP A 288 -9.97 -11.46 -46.08
N PRO A 289 -9.60 -12.76 -46.02
CA PRO A 289 -10.55 -13.84 -46.23
C PRO A 289 -11.64 -13.84 -45.15
N LEU A 290 -12.90 -13.91 -45.58
CA LEU A 290 -14.06 -14.01 -44.69
C LEU A 290 -14.35 -15.48 -44.36
N THR A 291 -13.69 -16.03 -43.33
CA THR A 291 -13.84 -17.43 -42.90
C THR A 291 -15.28 -17.80 -42.54
N PRO A 292 -15.83 -18.92 -43.06
CA PRO A 292 -17.15 -19.44 -42.64
C PRO A 292 -17.20 -19.65 -41.11
N PRO A 293 -18.34 -19.38 -40.44
CA PRO A 293 -18.50 -19.77 -39.05
C PRO A 293 -18.42 -21.29 -38.94
N THR A 294 -17.84 -21.76 -37.85
CA THR A 294 -17.72 -23.19 -37.52
C THR A 294 -18.98 -23.70 -36.79
N GLU A 295 -19.83 -22.80 -36.33
CA GLU A 295 -20.98 -23.11 -35.48
C GLU A 295 -22.18 -23.59 -36.28
N HIS A 296 -22.71 -24.73 -35.87
CA HIS A 296 -23.84 -25.41 -36.50
C HIS A 296 -24.79 -25.96 -35.44
N GLY A 297 -26.01 -26.33 -35.84
CA GLY A 297 -26.99 -26.93 -34.94
C GLY A 297 -27.28 -26.04 -33.73
N LEU A 298 -27.25 -26.63 -32.52
CA LEU A 298 -27.50 -25.93 -31.27
C LEU A 298 -26.45 -24.87 -30.94
N ASP A 299 -25.19 -25.04 -31.36
CA ASP A 299 -24.16 -24.02 -31.13
C ASP A 299 -24.44 -22.77 -31.96
N ALA A 300 -25.01 -22.90 -33.17
CA ALA A 300 -25.47 -21.75 -33.94
C ALA A 300 -26.64 -21.02 -33.23
N VAL A 301 -27.58 -21.78 -32.64
CA VAL A 301 -28.70 -21.19 -31.87
C VAL A 301 -28.17 -20.39 -30.68
N LEU A 302 -27.21 -20.95 -29.93
CA LEU A 302 -26.55 -20.27 -28.83
C LEU A 302 -25.87 -18.97 -29.28
N GLN A 303 -25.03 -19.03 -30.31
CA GLN A 303 -24.32 -17.84 -30.77
C GLN A 303 -25.28 -16.78 -31.31
N HIS A 304 -26.39 -17.18 -31.93
CA HIS A 304 -27.46 -16.27 -32.33
C HIS A 304 -28.11 -15.58 -31.12
N ALA A 305 -28.36 -16.33 -30.04
CA ALA A 305 -28.86 -15.78 -28.79
C ALA A 305 -27.89 -14.74 -28.19
N ILE A 306 -26.60 -15.05 -28.15
CA ILE A 306 -25.56 -14.14 -27.65
C ILE A 306 -25.45 -12.88 -28.53
N ALA A 307 -25.50 -13.03 -29.85
CA ALA A 307 -25.52 -11.90 -30.79
C ALA A 307 -26.76 -11.01 -30.64
N SER A 308 -27.89 -11.57 -30.20
CA SER A 308 -29.13 -10.81 -29.94
C SER A 308 -29.12 -10.00 -28.64
N ILE A 309 -28.11 -10.18 -27.78
CA ILE A 309 -27.86 -9.31 -26.62
C ILE A 309 -27.23 -8.00 -27.11
N SER A 310 -26.05 -8.08 -27.73
CA SER A 310 -25.40 -6.97 -28.44
C SER A 310 -24.24 -7.48 -29.31
N GLU A 311 -23.85 -6.69 -30.31
CA GLU A 311 -22.67 -6.97 -31.13
C GLU A 311 -21.38 -6.99 -30.28
N HIS A 312 -21.30 -6.17 -29.24
CA HIS A 312 -20.13 -6.14 -28.35
C HIS A 312 -20.05 -7.40 -27.49
N THR A 313 -21.18 -7.87 -26.95
CA THR A 313 -21.31 -9.12 -26.19
C THR A 313 -20.84 -10.31 -27.02
N TYR A 314 -21.28 -10.42 -28.27
CA TYR A 314 -20.85 -11.49 -29.18
C TYR A 314 -19.32 -11.53 -29.35
N ARG A 315 -18.71 -10.37 -29.66
CA ARG A 315 -17.25 -10.28 -29.86
C ARG A 315 -16.46 -10.57 -28.58
N TYR A 316 -16.94 -10.11 -27.44
CA TYR A 316 -16.32 -10.34 -26.14
C TYR A 316 -16.33 -11.84 -25.79
N ASN A 317 -17.50 -12.47 -25.91
CA ASN A 317 -17.69 -13.86 -25.54
C ASN A 317 -16.91 -14.85 -26.40
N ARG A 318 -16.69 -14.55 -27.69
CA ARG A 318 -16.01 -15.45 -28.64
C ARG A 318 -14.60 -15.89 -28.17
N LYS A 319 -13.91 -15.04 -27.40
CA LYS A 319 -12.57 -15.33 -26.87
C LYS A 319 -12.59 -15.94 -25.46
N LYS A 320 -13.77 -16.24 -24.91
CA LYS A 320 -13.98 -16.62 -23.50
C LYS A 320 -14.73 -17.94 -23.43
N GLU A 321 -14.00 -19.05 -23.55
CA GLU A 321 -14.56 -20.41 -23.58
C GLU A 321 -15.45 -20.72 -22.36
N LYS A 322 -14.99 -20.36 -21.14
CA LYS A 322 -15.76 -20.60 -19.91
C LYS A 322 -17.04 -19.78 -19.84
N LEU A 323 -16.99 -18.49 -20.16
CA LEU A 323 -18.19 -17.64 -20.24
C LEU A 323 -19.18 -18.17 -21.30
N ASN A 324 -18.67 -18.64 -22.44
CA ASN A 324 -19.49 -19.22 -23.49
C ASN A 324 -20.24 -20.46 -22.98
N GLN A 325 -19.56 -21.32 -22.23
CA GLN A 325 -20.16 -22.50 -21.61
C GLN A 325 -21.24 -22.12 -20.59
N GLU A 326 -21.00 -21.17 -19.69
CA GLU A 326 -22.03 -20.75 -18.72
C GLU A 326 -23.23 -20.08 -19.41
N LEU A 327 -23.01 -19.31 -20.47
CA LEU A 327 -24.10 -18.77 -21.29
C LEU A 327 -24.89 -19.87 -21.99
N LYS A 328 -24.23 -20.94 -22.45
CA LYS A 328 -24.89 -22.12 -23.04
C LYS A 328 -25.83 -22.77 -22.03
N GLU A 329 -25.33 -23.03 -20.83
CA GLU A 329 -26.12 -23.67 -19.77
C GLU A 329 -27.29 -22.78 -19.34
N TYR A 330 -27.03 -21.48 -19.14
CA TYR A 330 -28.06 -20.49 -18.81
C TYR A 330 -29.17 -20.44 -19.88
N PHE A 331 -28.81 -20.30 -21.16
CA PHE A 331 -29.80 -20.20 -22.22
C PHE A 331 -30.61 -21.48 -22.42
N ASN A 332 -29.97 -22.65 -22.33
CA ASN A 332 -30.66 -23.94 -22.42
C ASN A 332 -31.66 -24.10 -21.28
N PHE A 333 -31.28 -23.73 -20.06
CA PHE A 333 -32.17 -23.80 -18.90
C PHE A 333 -33.41 -22.90 -19.06
N HIS A 334 -33.22 -21.71 -19.61
CA HIS A 334 -34.30 -20.74 -19.84
C HIS A 334 -35.04 -20.94 -21.17
N ASN A 335 -34.73 -21.99 -21.92
CA ASN A 335 -35.22 -22.23 -23.28
C ASN A 335 -35.19 -20.95 -24.13
N PHE A 336 -34.12 -20.16 -24.05
CA PHE A 336 -33.94 -18.90 -24.80
C PHE A 336 -35.12 -17.90 -24.69
N SER A 337 -35.75 -17.78 -23.51
CA SER A 337 -36.85 -16.84 -23.29
C SER A 337 -36.42 -15.36 -23.38
N GLU A 338 -37.36 -14.48 -23.72
CA GLU A 338 -37.15 -13.03 -23.80
C GLU A 338 -36.75 -12.47 -22.43
N ARG A 339 -37.25 -13.06 -21.34
CA ARG A 339 -36.87 -12.69 -19.97
C ARG A 339 -35.38 -12.95 -19.71
N ALA A 340 -34.87 -14.12 -20.10
CA ALA A 340 -33.46 -14.46 -19.98
C ALA A 340 -32.56 -13.58 -20.87
N LEU A 341 -33.00 -13.30 -22.10
CA LEU A 341 -32.33 -12.36 -22.99
C LEU A 341 -32.25 -10.95 -22.38
N ASN A 342 -33.36 -10.45 -21.84
CA ASN A 342 -33.42 -9.13 -21.20
C ASN A 342 -32.57 -9.07 -19.93
N MET A 343 -32.51 -10.16 -19.16
CA MET A 343 -31.62 -10.23 -17.99
C MET A 343 -30.16 -10.09 -18.41
N LEU A 344 -29.70 -10.85 -19.41
CA LEU A 344 -28.33 -10.73 -19.89
C LEU A 344 -28.03 -9.37 -20.55
N ARG A 345 -29.02 -8.71 -21.16
CA ARG A 345 -28.90 -7.32 -21.65
C ARG A 345 -28.72 -6.29 -20.54
N ARG A 346 -29.18 -6.58 -19.32
CA ARG A 346 -29.02 -5.72 -18.13
C ARG A 346 -27.74 -5.98 -17.36
N VAL A 347 -27.00 -7.04 -17.71
CA VAL A 347 -25.79 -7.48 -17.03
C VAL A 347 -24.55 -7.31 -17.92
N ILE A 348 -24.55 -7.92 -19.12
CA ILE A 348 -23.33 -7.97 -19.94
C ILE A 348 -23.01 -6.64 -20.63
N PRO A 349 -23.93 -5.97 -21.35
CA PRO A 349 -23.63 -4.69 -21.96
C PRO A 349 -23.17 -3.61 -20.95
N PRO A 350 -23.83 -3.43 -19.79
CA PRO A 350 -23.31 -2.51 -18.77
C PRO A 350 -21.90 -2.86 -18.32
N PHE A 351 -21.63 -4.14 -18.02
CA PHE A 351 -20.28 -4.59 -17.67
C PHE A 351 -19.24 -4.20 -18.74
N LEU A 352 -19.53 -4.45 -20.02
CA LEU A 352 -18.61 -4.13 -21.12
C LEU A 352 -18.43 -2.62 -21.34
N ASN A 353 -19.38 -1.81 -20.88
CA ASN A 353 -19.31 -0.34 -20.92
C ASN A 353 -18.75 0.26 -19.62
N ASN A 354 -18.33 -0.56 -18.65
CA ASN A 354 -17.96 -0.13 -17.31
C ASN A 354 -19.09 0.64 -16.59
N GLU A 355 -20.32 0.14 -16.74
CA GLU A 355 -21.54 0.65 -16.13
C GLU A 355 -22.14 -0.39 -15.18
N ASN A 356 -22.80 0.08 -14.11
CA ASN A 356 -23.45 -0.80 -13.15
C ASN A 356 -24.63 -1.55 -13.78
N MET A 357 -24.85 -2.81 -13.36
CA MET A 357 -26.07 -3.53 -13.73
C MET A 357 -27.30 -2.80 -13.18
N SER A 358 -28.41 -2.91 -13.91
CA SER A 358 -29.70 -2.39 -13.47
C SER A 358 -30.58 -3.54 -13.00
N ALA A 359 -30.88 -3.62 -11.70
CA ALA A 359 -31.76 -4.61 -11.08
C ALA A 359 -32.63 -3.94 -10.00
N SER A 360 -33.91 -4.29 -9.90
CA SER A 360 -34.74 -3.82 -8.79
C SER A 360 -34.43 -4.63 -7.52
N PRO A 361 -34.60 -4.08 -6.31
CA PRO A 361 -34.41 -4.84 -5.08
C PRO A 361 -35.29 -6.10 -4.99
N SER A 362 -36.51 -6.08 -5.54
CA SER A 362 -37.40 -7.25 -5.55
C SER A 362 -36.96 -8.35 -6.50
N GLU A 363 -36.20 -8.02 -7.54
CA GLU A 363 -35.57 -9.00 -8.43
C GLU A 363 -34.37 -9.70 -7.77
N LEU A 364 -33.72 -9.02 -6.82
CA LEU A 364 -32.51 -9.49 -6.15
C LEU A 364 -32.78 -10.14 -4.78
N SER A 365 -33.98 -10.00 -4.22
CA SER A 365 -34.31 -10.52 -2.89
C SER A 365 -34.93 -11.92 -2.94
N SER A 366 -35.00 -12.60 -1.79
CA SER A 366 -35.85 -13.79 -1.64
C SER A 366 -37.14 -13.42 -0.91
N ALA A 367 -38.29 -13.81 -1.46
CA ALA A 367 -39.60 -13.61 -0.83
C ALA A 367 -40.01 -14.80 0.05
N THR A 368 -39.81 -16.03 -0.42
CA THR A 368 -40.44 -17.21 0.23
C THR A 368 -39.51 -17.93 1.19
N THR A 369 -38.20 -17.81 0.99
CA THR A 369 -37.18 -18.52 1.77
C THR A 369 -36.15 -17.51 2.26
N PRO A 370 -35.90 -17.43 3.57
CA PRO A 370 -34.86 -16.54 4.09
C PRO A 370 -33.49 -16.85 3.49
N PRO A 371 -32.66 -15.82 3.23
CA PRO A 371 -31.29 -16.04 2.81
C PRO A 371 -30.51 -16.85 3.86
N THR A 372 -29.60 -17.68 3.40
CA THR A 372 -28.65 -18.42 4.22
C THR A 372 -27.31 -17.68 4.25
N TYR A 373 -26.70 -17.59 5.43
CA TYR A 373 -25.41 -16.93 5.64
C TYR A 373 -24.35 -17.96 6.04
N GLN A 374 -23.10 -17.51 6.10
CA GLN A 374 -21.95 -18.23 6.62
C GLN A 374 -22.26 -19.01 7.91
N ASP A 375 -21.88 -20.29 7.97
CA ASP A 375 -21.89 -21.12 9.17
C ASP A 375 -20.59 -21.94 9.33
N GLU A 376 -20.52 -22.80 10.37
CA GLU A 376 -19.34 -23.61 10.68
C GLU A 376 -18.97 -24.59 9.54
N ASN A 377 -19.96 -25.02 8.76
CA ASN A 377 -19.76 -25.94 7.64
C ASN A 377 -19.52 -25.20 6.31
N THR A 378 -19.91 -23.93 6.24
CA THR A 378 -19.88 -23.09 5.03
C THR A 378 -19.09 -21.80 5.26
N LYS A 379 -17.88 -21.93 5.81
CA LYS A 379 -17.02 -20.78 6.19
C LYS A 379 -16.69 -19.82 5.05
N GLU A 380 -16.75 -20.26 3.80
CA GLU A 380 -16.53 -19.37 2.64
C GLU A 380 -17.82 -18.78 2.09
N LEU A 381 -19.01 -19.21 2.54
CA LEU A 381 -20.26 -18.63 2.09
C LEU A 381 -20.48 -17.26 2.73
N ALA A 382 -20.76 -16.24 1.93
CA ALA A 382 -21.21 -14.94 2.44
C ALA A 382 -22.75 -14.90 2.44
N LEU A 383 -23.37 -15.08 1.29
CA LEU A 383 -24.82 -15.02 1.11
C LEU A 383 -25.29 -16.08 0.12
N SER A 384 -26.30 -16.86 0.50
CA SER A 384 -27.00 -17.79 -0.39
C SER A 384 -28.50 -17.52 -0.42
N TRP A 385 -29.11 -17.33 -1.59
CA TRP A 385 -30.53 -16.94 -1.69
C TRP A 385 -31.17 -17.40 -3.01
N ARG A 386 -32.50 -17.26 -3.19
CA ARG A 386 -33.25 -17.81 -4.35
C ARG A 386 -33.59 -16.79 -5.44
N ALA A 387 -33.44 -15.50 -5.14
CA ALA A 387 -33.88 -14.39 -6.01
C ALA A 387 -35.36 -14.46 -6.41
N ASP A 388 -36.24 -15.00 -5.55
CA ASP A 388 -37.67 -15.20 -5.81
C ASP A 388 -38.58 -14.07 -5.28
N GLY A 389 -38.01 -12.89 -5.01
CA GLY A 389 -38.66 -11.72 -4.43
C GLY A 389 -39.80 -11.11 -5.26
N TYR A 390 -39.82 -11.36 -6.56
CA TYR A 390 -40.84 -10.86 -7.48
C TYR A 390 -41.98 -11.89 -7.65
N GLU A 391 -43.19 -11.55 -7.20
CA GLU A 391 -44.42 -12.33 -7.42
C GLU A 391 -44.65 -12.58 -8.92
N ILE A 392 -44.25 -13.71 -9.50
CA ILE A 392 -45.09 -14.44 -10.47
C ILE A 392 -44.69 -15.92 -10.52
N HIS A 393 -45.71 -16.78 -10.47
CA HIS A 393 -45.73 -18.24 -10.51
C HIS A 393 -45.19 -18.91 -11.79
N GLU A 394 -44.22 -18.30 -12.48
CA GLU A 394 -43.72 -18.79 -13.77
C GLU A 394 -42.27 -19.25 -13.65
N THR A 395 -42.08 -20.56 -13.71
CA THR A 395 -40.78 -21.23 -13.78
C THR A 395 -40.29 -21.31 -15.23
N PRO A 396 -39.01 -21.02 -15.52
CA PRO A 396 -37.93 -20.68 -14.61
C PRO A 396 -37.74 -19.16 -14.38
N ASN A 397 -37.32 -18.77 -13.17
CA ASN A 397 -36.92 -17.40 -12.85
C ASN A 397 -35.65 -17.03 -13.63
N ALA A 398 -35.66 -15.94 -14.43
CA ALA A 398 -34.51 -15.49 -15.24
C ALA A 398 -33.23 -15.23 -14.46
N PHE A 399 -33.33 -15.14 -13.14
CA PHE A 399 -32.17 -15.15 -12.28
C PHE A 399 -31.47 -16.55 -12.33
N SER A 400 -32.15 -17.68 -12.13
CA SER A 400 -31.51 -19.02 -12.07
C SER A 400 -30.37 -19.26 -13.09
N GLY A 401 -29.16 -19.56 -12.60
CA GLY A 401 -27.95 -19.77 -13.42
C GLY A 401 -27.15 -18.50 -13.76
N LEU A 402 -27.69 -17.30 -13.57
CA LEU A 402 -27.01 -16.03 -13.84
C LEU A 402 -25.77 -15.83 -12.94
N GLY A 403 -25.78 -16.37 -11.72
CA GLY A 403 -24.64 -16.30 -10.81
C GLY A 403 -23.36 -16.89 -11.42
N ASN A 404 -23.48 -18.01 -12.15
CA ASN A 404 -22.33 -18.61 -12.83
C ASN A 404 -21.85 -17.76 -14.02
N VAL A 405 -22.79 -17.13 -14.74
CA VAL A 405 -22.45 -16.17 -15.80
C VAL A 405 -21.69 -14.97 -15.20
N MET A 406 -22.15 -14.44 -14.06
CA MET A 406 -21.49 -13.33 -13.36
C MET A 406 -20.10 -13.74 -12.82
N ALA A 407 -19.94 -14.95 -12.29
CA ALA A 407 -18.65 -15.47 -11.84
C ALA A 407 -17.61 -15.49 -12.99
N GLU A 408 -18.01 -15.90 -14.19
CA GLU A 408 -17.13 -15.86 -15.36
C GLU A 408 -16.98 -14.46 -15.98
N LEU A 409 -17.97 -13.58 -15.79
CA LEU A 409 -17.93 -12.21 -16.29
C LEU A 409 -16.95 -11.35 -15.50
N TYR A 410 -17.06 -11.37 -14.16
CA TYR A 410 -16.23 -10.57 -13.26
C TYR A 410 -14.85 -11.17 -13.01
N ASN A 411 -14.69 -12.49 -13.19
CA ASN A 411 -13.45 -13.28 -13.12
C ASN A 411 -12.23 -12.52 -12.59
N ASN A 412 -12.06 -12.49 -11.26
CA ASN A 412 -10.85 -12.13 -10.49
C ASN A 412 -9.77 -11.27 -11.17
N GLN A 413 -10.17 -10.21 -11.87
CA GLN A 413 -9.27 -9.20 -12.43
C GLN A 413 -9.51 -7.89 -11.71
N ASP A 414 -8.42 -7.26 -11.27
CA ASP A 414 -8.47 -6.06 -10.43
C ASP A 414 -9.30 -4.92 -11.05
N ASP A 415 -9.31 -4.82 -12.38
CA ASP A 415 -10.07 -3.82 -13.13
C ASP A 415 -11.59 -3.94 -12.95
N ASN A 416 -12.09 -5.10 -12.50
CA ASN A 416 -13.52 -5.37 -12.38
C ASN A 416 -14.08 -5.18 -10.96
N PHE A 417 -13.23 -4.99 -9.94
CA PHE A 417 -13.68 -5.01 -8.54
C PHE A 417 -14.74 -3.96 -8.21
N VAL A 418 -14.68 -2.79 -8.85
CA VAL A 418 -15.69 -1.74 -8.64
C VAL A 418 -17.08 -2.20 -9.14
N LEU A 419 -17.16 -2.78 -10.34
CA LEU A 419 -18.44 -3.24 -10.90
C LEU A 419 -18.97 -4.47 -10.16
N GLU A 420 -18.09 -5.42 -9.85
CA GLU A 420 -18.40 -6.63 -9.11
C GLU A 420 -18.92 -6.27 -7.71
N GLY A 421 -18.17 -5.44 -6.98
CA GLY A 421 -18.55 -5.01 -5.65
C GLY A 421 -19.82 -4.16 -5.60
N ASN A 422 -20.07 -3.33 -6.62
CA ASN A 422 -21.35 -2.63 -6.75
C ASN A 422 -22.52 -3.61 -6.88
N THR A 423 -22.37 -4.62 -7.74
CA THR A 423 -23.34 -5.69 -7.95
C THR A 423 -23.60 -6.46 -6.64
N ILE A 424 -22.53 -6.84 -5.94
CA ILE A 424 -22.57 -7.52 -4.65
C ILE A 424 -23.26 -6.66 -3.58
N ARG A 425 -22.99 -5.35 -3.52
CA ARG A 425 -23.67 -4.42 -2.62
C ARG A 425 -25.19 -4.44 -2.84
N GLN A 426 -25.62 -4.32 -4.10
CA GLN A 426 -27.05 -4.31 -4.43
C GLN A 426 -27.73 -5.60 -3.95
N MET A 427 -27.07 -6.75 -4.10
CA MET A 427 -27.59 -8.04 -3.66
C MET A 427 -27.61 -8.21 -2.14
N PHE A 428 -26.58 -7.74 -1.43
CA PHE A 428 -26.58 -7.69 0.04
C PHE A 428 -27.72 -6.82 0.56
N GLN A 429 -27.88 -5.61 0.01
CA GLN A 429 -28.95 -4.68 0.40
C GLN A 429 -30.34 -5.24 0.12
N ALA A 430 -30.54 -5.85 -1.05
CA ALA A 430 -31.81 -6.48 -1.40
C ALA A 430 -32.19 -7.64 -0.48
N ASN A 431 -31.21 -8.33 0.11
CA ASN A 431 -31.42 -9.43 1.05
C ASN A 431 -31.31 -8.99 2.53
N GLY A 432 -31.50 -7.70 2.80
CA GLY A 432 -31.65 -7.17 4.16
C GLY A 432 -30.35 -6.85 4.90
N MET A 433 -29.20 -6.88 4.22
CA MET A 433 -27.92 -6.47 4.80
C MET A 433 -27.66 -4.98 4.57
N SER A 434 -27.45 -4.21 5.64
CA SER A 434 -27.03 -2.81 5.54
C SER A 434 -25.54 -2.72 5.27
N VAL A 435 -25.16 -2.34 4.04
CA VAL A 435 -23.75 -2.14 3.63
C VAL A 435 -23.48 -0.65 3.51
N PRO A 436 -22.64 -0.04 4.36
CA PRO A 436 -22.31 1.38 4.27
C PRO A 436 -21.56 1.73 2.99
N ASN A 437 -21.71 2.95 2.47
CA ASN A 437 -21.04 3.39 1.23
C ASN A 437 -19.68 4.08 1.46
N ALA A 438 -19.23 4.20 2.70
CA ALA A 438 -17.95 4.84 3.05
C ALA A 438 -16.82 3.81 3.18
N TYR A 439 -15.57 4.27 3.10
CA TYR A 439 -14.41 3.44 3.45
C TYR A 439 -14.59 2.84 4.86
N PRO A 440 -14.29 1.54 5.07
CA PRO A 440 -13.64 0.58 4.17
C PRO A 440 -14.57 -0.26 3.29
N TYR A 441 -15.86 0.08 3.24
CA TYR A 441 -16.87 -0.67 2.52
C TYR A 441 -17.06 -0.14 1.09
N THR A 442 -16.01 0.28 0.39
CA THR A 442 -16.11 0.74 -1.00
C THR A 442 -16.49 -0.42 -1.93
N ASP A 443 -17.07 -0.13 -3.10
CA ASP A 443 -17.36 -1.16 -4.09
C ASP A 443 -16.10 -1.94 -4.48
N GLU A 444 -14.98 -1.25 -4.66
CA GLU A 444 -13.68 -1.91 -4.89
C GLU A 444 -13.34 -2.92 -3.78
N ASN A 445 -13.48 -2.56 -2.50
CA ASN A 445 -13.18 -3.46 -1.40
C ASN A 445 -14.16 -4.64 -1.31
N LEU A 446 -15.44 -4.43 -1.66
CA LEU A 446 -16.40 -5.52 -1.77
C LEU A 446 -15.98 -6.51 -2.86
N GLY A 447 -15.61 -6.03 -4.05
CA GLY A 447 -15.09 -6.88 -5.14
C GLY A 447 -13.74 -7.53 -4.82
N ARG A 448 -12.95 -6.98 -3.89
CA ARG A 448 -11.73 -7.63 -3.38
C ARG A 448 -12.01 -8.77 -2.41
N VAL A 449 -13.05 -8.65 -1.59
CA VAL A 449 -13.33 -9.59 -0.49
C VAL A 449 -14.28 -10.71 -0.91
N PHE A 450 -15.23 -10.39 -1.79
CA PHE A 450 -16.29 -11.29 -2.19
C PHE A 450 -16.17 -11.67 -3.67
N ASP A 451 -16.78 -12.78 -4.06
CA ASP A 451 -16.84 -13.30 -5.42
C ASP A 451 -18.17 -14.03 -5.63
N PHE A 452 -18.58 -14.20 -6.88
CA PHE A 452 -19.72 -15.03 -7.24
C PHE A 452 -19.30 -16.50 -7.29
N ASN A 453 -19.98 -17.35 -6.52
CA ASN A 453 -19.70 -18.78 -6.57
C ASN A 453 -20.39 -19.43 -7.76
N LYS A 454 -19.71 -20.40 -8.37
CA LYS A 454 -20.35 -21.30 -9.32
C LYS A 454 -21.11 -22.38 -8.58
N THR A 455 -22.41 -22.43 -8.77
CA THR A 455 -23.23 -23.50 -8.21
C THR A 455 -23.39 -24.62 -9.25
N PRO A 456 -23.38 -25.91 -8.85
CA PRO A 456 -23.62 -27.02 -9.76
C PRO A 456 -24.99 -26.86 -10.41
N GLN A 457 -25.02 -26.57 -11.70
CA GLN A 457 -26.25 -26.60 -12.48
C GLN A 457 -26.63 -28.07 -12.75
N ALA A 458 -27.89 -28.43 -12.48
CA ALA A 458 -28.53 -29.71 -12.84
C ALA A 458 -28.17 -31.01 -12.05
N GLY A 459 -27.62 -30.93 -10.83
CA GLY A 459 -27.41 -32.11 -9.98
C GLY A 459 -28.68 -32.64 -9.29
N LYS A 460 -29.49 -33.46 -9.99
CA LYS A 460 -30.70 -34.23 -9.56
C LYS A 460 -31.74 -33.50 -8.68
N PRO A 461 -33.05 -33.61 -9.00
CA PRO A 461 -34.12 -33.15 -8.11
C PRO A 461 -34.16 -34.08 -6.88
N GLY A 462 -33.47 -33.70 -5.82
CA GLY A 462 -33.85 -34.05 -4.46
C GLY A 462 -34.77 -32.95 -3.93
N ASP A 463 -35.68 -33.28 -3.02
CA ASP A 463 -36.81 -32.44 -2.60
C ASP A 463 -36.44 -31.08 -1.98
N ASN A 464 -35.14 -30.74 -1.85
CA ASN A 464 -34.63 -29.49 -1.26
C ASN A 464 -33.57 -28.74 -2.11
N PHE A 465 -33.29 -29.14 -3.36
CA PHE A 465 -32.29 -28.48 -4.21
C PHE A 465 -32.92 -27.33 -5.03
N TYR A 466 -33.23 -26.21 -4.37
CA TYR A 466 -33.66 -25.00 -5.06
C TYR A 466 -32.47 -24.25 -5.64
N TYR A 467 -32.62 -23.65 -6.82
CA TYR A 467 -31.59 -22.86 -7.51
C TYR A 467 -31.13 -21.69 -6.63
N ARG A 468 -29.96 -21.82 -6.00
CA ARG A 468 -29.40 -20.78 -5.15
C ARG A 468 -28.35 -19.97 -5.88
N TYR A 469 -28.40 -18.68 -5.62
CA TYR A 469 -27.31 -17.73 -5.82
C TYR A 469 -26.39 -17.77 -4.64
N GLU A 470 -25.10 -17.64 -4.90
CA GLU A 470 -24.10 -17.64 -3.85
C GLU A 470 -23.08 -16.53 -4.11
N ILE A 471 -22.95 -15.65 -3.14
CA ILE A 471 -21.78 -14.81 -2.96
C ILE A 471 -20.93 -15.52 -1.92
N ILE A 472 -19.67 -15.74 -2.24
CA ILE A 472 -18.68 -16.32 -1.35
C ILE A 472 -17.65 -15.26 -0.97
N PHE A 473 -16.99 -15.47 0.14
CA PHE A 473 -15.68 -14.88 0.36
C PHE A 473 -14.71 -15.45 -0.68
N LYS A 474 -13.81 -14.62 -1.20
CA LYS A 474 -12.68 -15.14 -1.98
C LYS A 474 -11.91 -16.16 -1.14
N PRO A 475 -11.32 -17.19 -1.78
CA PRO A 475 -10.77 -18.34 -1.07
C PRO A 475 -9.89 -17.93 0.12
N THR A 476 -10.06 -18.62 1.25
CA THR A 476 -9.38 -18.42 2.54
C THR A 476 -9.87 -17.25 3.41
N ILE A 477 -10.44 -16.19 2.84
CA ILE A 477 -10.85 -15.00 3.60
C ILE A 477 -11.96 -15.36 4.60
N GLY A 478 -12.98 -16.11 4.17
CA GLY A 478 -14.09 -16.49 5.02
C GLY A 478 -13.64 -17.34 6.21
N ARG A 479 -12.68 -18.26 6.00
CA ARG A 479 -12.06 -19.05 7.09
C ARG A 479 -11.24 -18.19 8.05
N ILE A 480 -10.45 -17.24 7.55
CA ILE A 480 -9.66 -16.32 8.37
C ILE A 480 -10.59 -15.49 9.27
N LEU A 481 -11.64 -14.91 8.67
CA LEU A 481 -12.66 -14.15 9.41
C LEU A 481 -13.35 -15.04 10.46
N TRP A 482 -13.73 -16.26 10.08
CA TRP A 482 -14.38 -17.20 10.99
C TRP A 482 -13.51 -17.51 12.21
N SER A 483 -12.21 -17.79 11.99
CA SER A 483 -11.24 -18.04 13.05
C SER A 483 -11.00 -16.84 13.96
N SER A 484 -11.19 -15.63 13.42
CA SER A 484 -11.09 -14.36 14.16
C SER A 484 -12.42 -13.93 14.80
N ASN A 485 -13.39 -14.85 14.92
CA ASN A 485 -14.74 -14.62 15.44
C ASN A 485 -15.53 -13.52 14.71
N VAL A 486 -15.17 -13.21 13.46
CA VAL A 486 -15.96 -12.38 12.56
C VAL A 486 -16.92 -13.28 11.80
N ARG A 487 -18.17 -12.84 11.66
CA ARG A 487 -19.22 -13.54 10.93
C ARG A 487 -19.75 -12.63 9.83
N MET A 488 -20.32 -13.21 8.78
CA MET A 488 -20.97 -12.41 7.74
C MET A 488 -22.03 -11.46 8.31
N SER A 489 -22.79 -11.89 9.32
CA SER A 489 -23.81 -11.05 9.97
C SER A 489 -23.25 -9.83 10.71
N THR A 490 -21.95 -9.83 11.04
CA THR A 490 -21.29 -8.75 11.79
C THR A 490 -20.24 -8.00 10.99
N ILE A 491 -19.81 -8.48 9.81
CA ILE A 491 -18.68 -7.88 9.06
C ILE A 491 -18.87 -6.40 8.71
N PHE A 492 -20.12 -5.94 8.56
CA PHE A 492 -20.45 -4.55 8.25
C PHE A 492 -20.76 -3.68 9.48
N THR A 493 -20.66 -4.22 10.70
CA THR A 493 -20.95 -3.46 11.93
C THR A 493 -19.72 -2.76 12.50
N ASN A 494 -18.51 -3.21 12.15
CA ASN A 494 -17.25 -2.61 12.57
C ASN A 494 -16.28 -2.48 11.38
N PRO A 495 -15.80 -1.27 11.04
CA PRO A 495 -14.83 -1.06 9.96
C PRO A 495 -13.58 -1.95 10.04
N LEU A 496 -13.14 -2.33 11.24
CA LEU A 496 -11.98 -3.21 11.42
C LEU A 496 -12.18 -4.60 10.82
N TYR A 497 -13.41 -5.13 10.83
CA TYR A 497 -13.70 -6.46 10.27
C TYR A 497 -13.54 -6.47 8.75
N MET A 498 -14.06 -5.44 8.08
CA MET A 498 -13.87 -5.29 6.64
C MET A 498 -12.42 -4.96 6.29
N ASN A 499 -11.73 -4.13 7.07
CA ASN A 499 -10.29 -3.88 6.89
C ASN A 499 -9.47 -5.17 7.02
N HIS A 500 -9.80 -6.03 7.97
CA HIS A 500 -9.16 -7.34 8.14
C HIS A 500 -9.42 -8.24 6.94
N ALA A 501 -10.65 -8.25 6.41
CA ALA A 501 -10.98 -8.97 5.18
C ALA A 501 -10.21 -8.46 3.95
N VAL A 502 -10.06 -7.14 3.82
CA VAL A 502 -9.28 -6.50 2.75
C VAL A 502 -7.79 -6.75 2.91
N ALA A 503 -7.26 -6.76 4.14
CA ALA A 503 -5.88 -7.14 4.40
C ALA A 503 -5.64 -8.61 4.00
N ALA A 504 -6.56 -9.50 4.36
CA ALA A 504 -6.51 -10.91 3.97
C ALA A 504 -6.58 -11.10 2.46
N SER A 505 -7.41 -10.32 1.73
CA SER A 505 -7.46 -10.40 0.27
C SER A 505 -6.16 -9.94 -0.41
N ASN A 506 -5.41 -9.05 0.22
CA ASN A 506 -4.08 -8.61 -0.23
C ASN A 506 -2.95 -9.55 0.23
N GLY A 507 -3.27 -10.70 0.85
CA GLY A 507 -2.28 -11.65 1.38
C GLY A 507 -1.55 -11.16 2.63
N ALA A 508 -2.02 -10.09 3.27
CA ALA A 508 -1.45 -9.57 4.51
C ALA A 508 -2.09 -10.25 5.73
N THR A 509 -1.26 -10.60 6.71
CA THR A 509 -1.75 -11.02 8.03
C THR A 509 -2.00 -9.77 8.87
N SER A 510 -3.25 -9.57 9.29
CA SER A 510 -3.57 -8.55 10.31
C SER A 510 -4.04 -9.25 11.58
N ASP A 511 -3.52 -8.79 12.72
CA ASP A 511 -3.92 -9.28 14.03
C ASP A 511 -5.19 -8.53 14.43
N LEU A 512 -6.34 -9.05 14.01
CA LEU A 512 -7.63 -8.39 14.24
C LEU A 512 -7.89 -8.21 15.73
N SER A 513 -7.53 -9.20 16.55
CA SER A 513 -7.65 -9.11 18.00
C SER A 513 -6.89 -7.90 18.52
N PHE A 514 -5.65 -7.68 18.06
CA PHE A 514 -4.88 -6.50 18.42
C PHE A 514 -5.48 -5.17 17.92
N GLU A 515 -5.97 -5.09 16.68
CA GLU A 515 -6.56 -3.85 16.17
C GLU A 515 -7.89 -3.50 16.88
N ILE A 516 -8.66 -4.50 17.32
CA ILE A 516 -9.84 -4.27 18.18
C ILE A 516 -9.42 -3.65 19.52
N ILE A 517 -8.37 -4.21 20.16
CA ILE A 517 -7.81 -3.65 21.40
C ILE A 517 -7.41 -2.19 21.17
N LEU A 518 -6.72 -1.90 20.07
CA LEU A 518 -6.25 -0.55 19.76
C LEU A 518 -7.41 0.43 19.54
N LEU A 519 -8.48 0.01 18.87
CA LEU A 519 -9.68 0.84 18.68
C LEU A 519 -10.40 1.09 20.00
N GLU A 520 -10.61 0.06 20.83
CA GLU A 520 -11.22 0.21 22.16
C GLU A 520 -10.43 1.19 23.03
N LEU A 521 -9.10 1.12 22.99
CA LEU A 521 -8.22 2.06 23.69
C LEU A 521 -8.33 3.48 23.12
N THR A 522 -8.37 3.61 21.80
CA THR A 522 -8.52 4.90 21.11
C THR A 522 -9.78 5.62 21.56
N ASP A 523 -10.91 4.91 21.53
CA ASP A 523 -12.21 5.46 21.93
C ASP A 523 -12.27 5.73 23.44
N LYS A 524 -11.76 4.81 24.27
CA LYS A 524 -11.81 4.93 25.74
C LYS A 524 -10.92 6.06 26.27
N LEU A 525 -9.79 6.34 25.62
CA LEU A 525 -8.80 7.33 26.05
C LEU A 525 -8.81 8.62 25.24
N GLY A 526 -9.53 8.68 24.12
CA GLY A 526 -9.55 9.84 23.22
C GLY A 526 -8.19 10.08 22.53
N LEU A 527 -7.55 9.01 22.03
CA LEU A 527 -6.19 9.09 21.49
C LEU A 527 -6.11 9.82 20.15
N THR A 528 -5.02 10.57 19.97
CA THR A 528 -4.63 11.19 18.70
C THR A 528 -4.02 10.17 17.74
N ARG A 529 -3.99 10.49 16.43
CA ARG A 529 -3.39 9.61 15.42
C ARG A 529 -1.95 9.20 15.72
N GLY A 530 -1.12 10.13 16.21
CA GLY A 530 0.27 9.83 16.58
C GLY A 530 0.39 8.83 17.74
N GLN A 531 -0.51 8.92 18.73
CA GLN A 531 -0.57 7.98 19.85
C GLN A 531 -1.05 6.59 19.39
N VAL A 532 -2.05 6.53 18.50
CA VAL A 532 -2.52 5.27 17.91
C VAL A 532 -1.41 4.58 17.12
N ASP A 533 -0.69 5.33 16.28
CA ASP A 533 0.43 4.79 15.50
C ASP A 533 1.58 4.32 16.42
N TYR A 534 1.87 5.04 17.50
CA TYR A 534 2.82 4.60 18.53
C TYR A 534 2.40 3.26 19.16
N LEU A 535 1.17 3.18 19.68
CA LEU A 535 0.65 1.97 20.31
C LEU A 535 0.58 0.78 19.33
N ARG A 536 0.30 1.02 18.05
CA ARG A 536 0.30 -0.02 17.02
C ARG A 536 1.67 -0.69 16.89
N THR A 537 2.75 0.08 17.01
CA THR A 537 4.13 -0.45 16.98
C THR A 537 4.59 -1.10 18.29
N ARG A 538 3.91 -0.80 19.41
CA ARG A 538 4.25 -1.26 20.78
C ARG A 538 3.22 -2.25 21.32
N ARG A 539 3.05 -3.37 20.62
CA ARG A 539 1.93 -4.31 20.87
C ARG A 539 1.78 -4.78 22.32
N GLU A 540 2.88 -5.16 22.96
CA GLU A 540 2.85 -5.65 24.35
C GLU A 540 2.50 -4.55 25.36
N PHE A 541 3.01 -3.34 25.16
CA PHE A 541 2.63 -2.17 25.97
C PHE A 541 1.14 -1.85 25.82
N THR A 542 0.63 -1.86 24.59
CA THR A 542 -0.80 -1.66 24.29
C THR A 542 -1.70 -2.68 24.99
N LYS A 543 -1.33 -3.97 24.96
CA LYS A 543 -2.06 -5.03 25.70
C LYS A 543 -2.04 -4.76 27.21
N LYS A 544 -0.89 -4.38 27.78
CA LYS A 544 -0.79 -4.04 29.21
C LYS A 544 -1.64 -2.84 29.59
N ILE A 545 -1.74 -1.82 28.73
CA ILE A 545 -2.65 -0.68 28.94
C ILE A 545 -4.11 -1.18 29.00
N GLN A 546 -4.51 -2.07 28.07
CA GLN A 546 -5.86 -2.63 28.06
C GLN A 546 -6.14 -3.44 29.34
N GLU A 547 -5.24 -4.33 29.73
CA GLU A 547 -5.34 -5.11 30.97
C GLU A 547 -5.47 -4.19 32.18
N PHE A 548 -4.62 -3.16 32.27
CA PHE A 548 -4.65 -2.18 33.35
C PHE A 548 -5.99 -1.44 33.42
N LEU A 549 -6.50 -0.93 32.30
CA LEU A 549 -7.79 -0.24 32.22
C LEU A 549 -9.00 -1.16 32.46
N TRP A 550 -8.85 -2.47 32.27
CA TRP A 550 -9.85 -3.47 32.61
C TRP A 550 -9.94 -3.66 34.14
N TYR A 551 -8.80 -3.67 34.82
CA TYR A 551 -8.73 -3.82 36.28
C TYR A 551 -9.10 -2.54 37.04
N SER A 552 -8.69 -1.36 36.57
CA SER A 552 -8.84 -0.12 37.36
C SER A 552 -10.30 0.33 37.51
N ARG A 553 -11.18 0.05 36.54
CA ARG A 553 -12.60 0.44 36.46
C ARG A 553 -12.96 1.92 36.70
N SER A 554 -12.02 2.77 37.13
CA SER A 554 -12.20 4.21 37.39
C SER A 554 -11.84 5.04 36.15
N ASP A 555 -12.68 6.02 35.84
CA ASP A 555 -12.44 7.00 34.78
C ASP A 555 -11.30 7.98 35.13
N GLU A 556 -10.98 8.14 36.41
CA GLU A 556 -9.91 9.03 36.92
C GLU A 556 -8.52 8.62 36.42
N VAL A 557 -8.37 7.36 36.00
CA VAL A 557 -7.09 6.78 35.57
C VAL A 557 -6.77 7.11 34.10
N LYS A 558 -7.77 7.50 33.30
CA LYS A 558 -7.57 7.78 31.86
C LYS A 558 -6.52 8.87 31.60
N PRO A 559 -6.53 10.04 32.29
CA PRO A 559 -5.52 11.07 32.08
C PRO A 559 -4.10 10.57 32.37
N ILE A 560 -3.90 9.73 33.41
CA ILE A 560 -2.59 9.14 33.72
C ILE A 560 -2.11 8.25 32.58
N VAL A 561 -2.99 7.40 32.03
CA VAL A 561 -2.62 6.51 30.92
C VAL A 561 -2.26 7.30 29.66
N VAL A 562 -3.04 8.32 29.32
CA VAL A 562 -2.73 9.20 28.18
C VAL A 562 -1.39 9.90 28.39
N ASP A 563 -1.12 10.34 29.61
CA ASP A 563 0.11 11.04 29.94
C ASP A 563 1.35 10.14 29.95
N LEU A 564 1.19 8.89 30.39
CA LEU A 564 2.18 7.83 30.23
C LEU A 564 2.48 7.59 28.75
N ILE A 565 1.47 7.45 27.89
CA ILE A 565 1.65 7.29 26.44
C ILE A 565 2.44 8.48 25.85
N ASN A 566 2.12 9.71 26.24
CA ASN A 566 2.85 10.90 25.78
C ASN A 566 4.31 10.90 26.23
N THR A 567 4.56 10.52 27.49
CA THR A 567 5.91 10.44 28.06
C THR A 567 6.75 9.39 27.34
N SER A 568 6.16 8.22 27.09
CA SER A 568 6.71 7.13 26.28
C SER A 568 7.05 7.57 24.85
N MET A 569 6.12 8.23 24.17
CA MET A 569 6.33 8.75 22.81
C MET A 569 7.48 9.76 22.71
N GLY A 570 7.74 10.51 23.79
CA GLY A 570 8.88 11.44 23.88
C GLY A 570 10.25 10.76 23.96
N GLY A 571 10.30 9.42 24.03
CA GLY A 571 11.55 8.66 24.15
C GLY A 571 12.16 8.72 25.56
N PHE A 572 11.40 9.22 26.54
CA PHE A 572 11.86 9.34 27.93
C PHE A 572 11.76 8.02 28.70
N LEU A 573 11.05 7.03 28.15
CA LEU A 573 10.86 5.71 28.77
C LEU A 573 11.30 4.60 27.82
N GLU A 574 12.11 3.69 28.32
CA GLU A 574 12.35 2.38 27.71
C GLU A 574 11.18 1.44 28.03
N GLU A 575 10.94 0.43 27.18
CA GLU A 575 9.80 -0.51 27.29
C GLU A 575 9.70 -1.25 28.65
N VAL A 576 10.85 -1.47 29.29
CA VAL A 576 10.93 -2.04 30.65
C VAL A 576 10.34 -1.06 31.66
N GLN A 577 10.66 0.23 31.55
CA GLN A 577 10.18 1.28 32.44
C GLN A 577 8.67 1.51 32.27
N GLU A 578 8.16 1.45 31.04
CA GLU A 578 6.72 1.54 30.74
C GLU A 578 5.91 0.46 31.49
N SER A 579 6.42 -0.77 31.45
CA SER A 579 5.79 -1.93 32.09
C SER A 579 5.83 -1.84 33.62
N THR A 580 6.96 -1.38 34.17
CA THR A 580 7.11 -1.15 35.62
C THR A 580 6.18 -0.04 36.08
N LEU A 581 6.07 1.06 35.33
CA LEU A 581 5.20 2.17 35.71
C LEU A 581 3.72 1.76 35.70
N LEU A 582 3.25 1.01 34.71
CA LEU A 582 1.89 0.46 34.71
C LEU A 582 1.62 -0.47 35.91
N GLY A 583 2.61 -1.28 36.31
CA GLY A 583 2.53 -2.11 37.51
C GLY A 583 2.39 -1.28 38.79
N LEU A 584 3.18 -0.21 38.90
CA LEU A 584 3.14 0.72 40.04
C LEU A 584 1.82 1.47 40.13
N ILE A 585 1.28 1.93 39.00
CA ILE A 585 -0.03 2.59 38.97
C ILE A 585 -1.13 1.60 39.41
N ARG A 586 -1.04 0.32 39.00
CA ARG A 586 -2.00 -0.72 39.40
C ARG A 586 -2.03 -0.96 40.90
N GLU A 587 -0.87 -0.98 41.56
CA GLU A 587 -0.78 -1.29 42.99
C GLU A 587 -1.20 -0.12 43.89
N ASN A 588 -1.07 1.12 43.41
CA ASN A 588 -1.17 2.31 44.27
C ASN A 588 -2.48 3.11 44.13
N LEU A 589 -3.37 2.84 43.17
CA LEU A 589 -4.63 3.61 42.97
C LEU A 589 -5.70 3.47 44.08
N SER A 590 -5.33 3.09 45.31
CA SER A 590 -6.27 2.97 46.43
C SER A 590 -6.42 4.24 47.28
N THR A 591 -5.59 5.27 47.07
CA THR A 591 -5.64 6.56 47.80
C THR A 591 -5.35 7.76 46.88
N GLU A 592 -5.90 8.93 47.23
CA GLU A 592 -5.68 10.22 46.53
C GLU A 592 -4.18 10.59 46.48
N ASP A 593 -3.46 10.41 47.59
CA ASP A 593 -2.01 10.67 47.69
C ASP A 593 -1.16 9.87 46.68
N SER A 594 -1.62 8.67 46.33
CA SER A 594 -0.92 7.79 45.38
C SER A 594 -1.10 8.24 43.92
N PHE A 595 -2.22 8.91 43.64
CA PHE A 595 -2.49 9.52 42.35
C PHE A 595 -1.54 10.69 42.10
N ASP A 596 -1.36 11.55 43.11
CA ASP A 596 -0.47 12.72 43.04
C ASP A 596 1.00 12.31 42.94
N ALA A 597 1.43 11.30 43.70
CA ALA A 597 2.79 10.76 43.61
C ALA A 597 3.12 10.22 42.20
N THR A 598 2.15 9.60 41.54
CA THR A 598 2.29 9.10 40.16
C THR A 598 2.42 10.24 39.16
N GLN A 599 1.56 11.24 39.26
CA GLN A 599 1.58 12.43 38.40
C GLN A 599 2.88 13.22 38.57
N MET A 600 3.35 13.38 39.82
CA MET A 600 4.63 14.00 40.15
C MET A 600 5.80 13.27 39.48
N THR A 601 5.80 11.94 39.53
CA THR A 601 6.84 11.12 38.91
C THR A 601 6.87 11.29 37.39
N LEU A 602 5.70 11.28 36.73
CA LEU A 602 5.58 11.53 35.30
C LEU A 602 6.00 12.95 34.91
N ALA A 603 5.72 13.96 35.74
CA ALA A 603 6.15 15.33 35.53
C ALA A 603 7.68 15.47 35.59
N LEU A 604 8.32 14.83 36.57
CA LEU A 604 9.79 14.81 36.70
C LEU A 604 10.48 14.12 35.52
N ILE A 605 9.93 13.01 35.03
CA ILE A 605 10.46 12.30 33.86
C ILE A 605 10.37 13.18 32.60
N ARG A 606 9.23 13.82 32.36
CA ARG A 606 9.04 14.73 31.21
C ARG A 606 9.94 15.95 31.26
N ALA A 607 10.20 16.49 32.45
CA ALA A 607 11.13 17.60 32.63
C ALA A 607 12.61 17.17 32.47
N ASN A 608 12.90 15.88 32.27
CA ASN A 608 14.24 15.28 32.37
C ASN A 608 14.92 15.66 33.71
N ARG A 609 14.13 15.71 34.78
CA ARG A 609 14.54 16.09 36.14
C ARG A 609 14.42 14.93 37.13
N PHE A 610 14.10 13.73 36.65
CA PHE A 610 14.20 12.51 37.45
C PHE A 610 15.63 12.27 37.96
N SER A 611 16.62 12.74 37.20
CA SER A 611 18.03 12.81 37.61
C SER A 611 18.62 14.16 37.19
N GLY A 612 19.36 14.85 38.07
CA GLY A 612 19.94 16.16 37.78
C GLY A 612 19.99 17.09 39.01
N PRO A 613 20.47 18.34 38.86
CA PRO A 613 20.52 19.29 39.97
C PRO A 613 19.10 19.73 40.38
N TYR A 614 18.84 19.69 41.68
CA TYR A 614 17.58 20.11 42.33
C TYR A 614 17.52 21.64 42.40
N ASP A 615 17.36 22.26 41.24
CA ASP A 615 17.22 23.69 41.06
C ASP A 615 15.75 24.11 41.18
N ARG A 616 15.49 25.41 41.05
CA ARG A 616 14.15 25.97 41.08
C ARG A 616 13.18 25.26 40.12
N SER A 617 13.65 24.83 38.95
CA SER A 617 12.82 24.14 37.96
C SER A 617 12.43 22.72 38.38
N TYR A 618 13.28 22.02 39.16
CA TYR A 618 12.89 20.75 39.81
C TYR A 618 11.72 20.97 40.78
N TYR A 619 11.84 21.97 41.66
CA TYR A 619 10.79 22.28 42.64
C TYR A 619 9.50 22.77 41.99
N GLU A 620 9.59 23.61 40.96
CA GLU A 620 8.44 24.04 40.15
C GLU A 620 7.70 22.84 39.51
N SER A 621 8.42 21.75 39.19
CA SER A 621 7.84 20.55 38.58
C SER A 621 7.08 19.66 39.56
N ILE A 622 7.39 19.70 40.85
CA ILE A 622 6.75 18.84 41.88
C ILE A 622 5.74 19.59 42.76
N ASN A 623 5.89 20.91 42.91
CA ASN A 623 5.06 21.76 43.76
C ASN A 623 3.53 21.60 43.55
N PRO A 624 3.01 21.38 42.31
CA PRO A 624 1.58 21.17 42.10
C PRO A 624 1.01 19.89 42.71
N PHE A 625 1.85 18.94 43.09
CA PHE A 625 1.46 17.59 43.53
C PHE A 625 1.74 17.35 45.01
N THR A 626 2.05 18.42 45.76
CA THR A 626 2.35 18.34 47.19
C THR A 626 1.73 19.52 47.91
N ASP A 627 1.26 19.32 49.14
CA ASP A 627 0.78 20.43 49.99
C ASP A 627 1.91 21.35 50.49
N LEU A 628 3.17 21.01 50.21
CA LEU A 628 4.35 21.76 50.62
C LEU A 628 4.72 22.81 49.56
N ASP A 629 4.74 24.07 49.96
CA ASP A 629 5.18 25.18 49.09
C ASP A 629 6.72 25.25 49.04
N PHE A 630 7.32 24.34 48.27
CA PHE A 630 8.77 24.23 48.12
C PHE A 630 9.41 25.52 47.57
N LEU A 631 8.64 26.35 46.87
CA LEU A 631 9.12 27.61 46.29
C LEU A 631 9.29 28.72 47.35
N ASN A 632 8.57 28.64 48.47
CA ASN A 632 8.64 29.60 49.56
C ASN A 632 9.42 29.11 50.82
N VAL A 633 9.68 27.80 50.96
CA VAL A 633 10.32 27.21 52.16
C VAL A 633 11.86 27.28 52.14
N ILE A 634 12.50 27.25 50.97
CA ILE A 634 13.96 27.05 50.86
C ILE A 634 14.84 28.24 51.33
N PRO A 635 14.39 29.51 51.38
CA PRO A 635 15.24 30.58 51.92
C PRO A 635 15.31 30.74 53.45
N GLN A 636 14.43 30.11 54.28
CA GLN A 636 14.40 30.40 55.74
C GLN A 636 14.34 29.19 56.70
N ALA A 637 14.25 27.95 56.24
CA ALA A 637 13.89 26.81 57.10
C ALA A 637 15.04 26.09 57.85
N ASN A 638 16.13 26.76 58.25
CA ASN A 638 17.27 26.05 58.86
C ASN A 638 17.34 26.06 60.40
N LEU A 639 16.40 26.73 61.11
CA LEU A 639 16.45 26.80 62.58
C LEU A 639 15.21 26.28 63.30
N TRP A 640 14.01 26.69 62.89
CA TRP A 640 12.80 26.40 63.67
C TRP A 640 12.35 24.93 63.53
N PHE A 641 12.35 24.37 62.32
CA PHE A 641 11.97 22.98 62.07
C PHE A 641 12.94 21.98 62.73
N THR A 642 14.24 22.24 62.62
CA THR A 642 15.32 21.43 63.24
C THR A 642 15.24 21.47 64.77
N GLN A 643 14.84 22.60 65.36
CA GLN A 643 14.68 22.74 66.81
C GLN A 643 13.54 21.89 67.39
N GLU A 644 12.40 21.80 66.69
CA GLU A 644 11.24 21.06 67.20
C GLU A 644 11.38 19.54 67.05
N VAL A 645 11.99 19.07 65.96
CA VAL A 645 12.26 17.63 65.75
C VAL A 645 13.27 17.09 66.77
N VAL A 646 14.31 17.86 67.10
CA VAL A 646 15.31 17.50 68.12
C VAL A 646 14.71 17.52 69.54
N LYS A 647 13.83 18.49 69.84
CA LYS A 647 13.12 18.58 71.14
C LYS A 647 12.25 17.36 71.42
N GLN A 648 11.44 16.94 70.44
CA GLN A 648 10.53 15.81 70.61
C GLN A 648 11.28 14.48 70.78
N LYS A 649 12.40 14.28 70.08
CA LYS A 649 13.22 13.08 70.25
C LYS A 649 14.02 13.06 71.56
N TYR A 650 14.51 14.21 72.04
CA TYR A 650 15.17 14.29 73.36
C TYR A 650 14.19 13.89 74.49
N GLN A 651 12.93 14.30 74.40
CA GLN A 651 11.88 13.90 75.34
C GLN A 651 11.56 12.40 75.26
N LEU A 652 11.37 11.86 74.05
CA LEU A 652 11.09 10.42 73.85
C LEU A 652 12.25 9.50 74.27
N PHE A 653 13.49 9.98 74.18
CA PHE A 653 14.69 9.22 74.57
C PHE A 653 14.90 9.19 76.09
N MET A 654 14.56 10.26 76.80
CA MET A 654 14.61 10.31 78.27
C MET A 654 13.53 9.44 78.94
N GLU A 655 12.42 9.19 78.26
CA GLU A 655 11.30 8.37 78.76
C GLU A 655 11.52 6.86 78.62
N ARG A 656 12.44 6.41 77.76
CA ARG A 656 12.74 4.99 77.50
C ARG A 656 14.16 4.64 77.93
N GLY A 657 14.37 4.54 79.24
CA GLY A 657 15.68 4.19 79.82
C GLY A 657 16.27 2.90 79.23
N ALA A 658 17.50 3.00 78.69
CA ALA A 658 18.31 1.85 78.26
C ALA A 658 19.82 2.16 78.27
N GLY A 659 20.43 2.04 79.44
CA GLY A 659 21.42 0.98 79.72
C GLY A 659 22.80 0.95 79.06
N ASP A 660 23.07 1.54 77.88
CA ASP A 660 24.34 1.22 77.18
C ASP A 660 25.02 2.39 76.45
N PHE A 661 24.76 3.64 76.87
CA PHE A 661 25.48 4.82 76.37
C PHE A 661 26.53 5.37 77.36
N ASN A 662 27.00 4.56 78.32
CA ASN A 662 28.00 4.99 79.33
C ASN A 662 29.46 4.94 78.85
N LYS A 663 29.73 4.93 77.54
CA LYS A 663 31.10 5.08 77.00
C LYS A 663 31.32 6.30 76.12
N GLY A 664 30.32 7.17 75.97
CA GLY A 664 30.44 8.47 75.26
C GLY A 664 30.21 9.71 76.14
N VAL A 665 29.83 9.55 77.40
CA VAL A 665 29.47 10.66 78.30
C VAL A 665 30.71 11.21 79.01
N GLU A 666 31.65 11.74 78.24
CA GLU A 666 32.72 12.59 78.79
C GLU A 666 32.77 13.98 78.12
N TRP A 667 31.80 14.31 77.24
CA TRP A 667 31.80 15.56 76.47
C TRP A 667 30.85 16.66 76.94
N CYS A 668 30.12 16.44 78.04
CA CYS A 668 29.20 17.44 78.60
C CYS A 668 29.25 17.46 80.13
N ASN A 669 30.42 17.73 80.72
CA ASN A 669 30.51 18.07 82.13
C ASN A 669 31.01 19.51 82.32
N GLY A 670 30.13 20.34 82.88
CA GLY A 670 30.48 21.64 83.45
C GLY A 670 30.09 22.86 82.60
N ASN A 671 28.95 23.46 82.94
CA ASN A 671 28.64 24.90 82.85
C ASN A 671 29.23 25.70 81.66
N SER A 672 28.83 25.37 80.43
CA SER A 672 28.76 26.39 79.38
C SER A 672 27.60 26.11 78.42
N THR A 673 26.87 27.16 78.07
CA THR A 673 25.67 27.19 77.24
C THR A 673 25.96 26.93 75.75
N GLN A 674 26.97 26.14 75.42
CA GLN A 674 27.35 25.79 74.05
C GLN A 674 27.37 24.27 73.86
N CYS A 675 26.20 23.65 74.01
CA CYS A 675 25.91 22.45 73.23
C CYS A 675 25.39 22.94 71.87
N ASN A 676 26.29 23.10 70.91
CA ASN A 676 25.94 23.58 69.57
C ASN A 676 24.91 22.62 68.96
N THR A 677 23.68 23.09 68.74
CA THR A 677 22.59 22.32 68.12
C THR A 677 22.94 21.82 66.72
N THR A 678 23.85 22.50 66.01
CA THR A 678 24.44 22.04 64.75
C THR A 678 25.36 20.83 64.96
N THR A 679 26.04 20.74 66.12
CA THR A 679 26.85 19.57 66.49
C THR A 679 25.96 18.41 66.93
N LEU A 680 24.88 18.67 67.68
CA LEU A 680 23.87 17.66 68.00
C LEU A 680 23.15 17.14 66.74
N TRP A 681 22.75 18.01 65.80
CA TRP A 681 22.18 17.60 64.50
C TRP A 681 23.19 16.80 63.68
N ARG A 682 24.44 17.28 63.53
CA ARG A 682 25.49 16.54 62.80
C ARG A 682 25.83 15.19 63.43
N SER A 683 25.76 15.07 64.75
CA SER A 683 25.99 13.81 65.47
C SER A 683 24.76 12.89 65.49
N SER A 684 23.56 13.40 65.21
CA SER A 684 22.30 12.62 65.26
C SER A 684 21.70 12.34 63.88
N LYS A 685 22.07 13.10 62.84
CA LYS A 685 21.48 13.04 61.49
C LYS A 685 21.69 11.68 60.84
N GLU A 686 22.89 11.10 60.97
CA GLU A 686 23.18 9.76 60.46
C GLU A 686 22.27 8.72 61.10
N MET A 687 22.02 8.83 62.41
CA MET A 687 21.11 7.94 63.13
C MET A 687 19.64 8.15 62.75
N ILE A 688 19.23 9.38 62.39
CA ILE A 688 17.87 9.70 61.91
C ILE A 688 17.64 9.11 60.53
N HIS A 689 18.58 9.32 59.60
CA HIS A 689 18.52 8.71 58.26
C HIS A 689 18.54 7.19 58.32
N ILE A 690 19.42 6.58 59.13
CA ILE A 690 19.46 5.12 59.32
C ILE A 690 18.16 4.58 59.93
N THR A 691 17.52 5.33 60.82
CA THR A 691 16.23 4.93 61.42
C THR A 691 15.10 5.03 60.40
N LEU A 692 15.07 6.09 59.58
CA LEU A 692 14.05 6.28 58.54
C LEU A 692 14.22 5.30 57.37
N ASP A 693 15.46 5.02 56.95
CA ASP A 693 15.80 3.95 56.01
C ASP A 693 15.36 2.57 56.53
N GLY A 694 15.44 2.34 57.86
CA GLY A 694 14.95 1.13 58.50
C GLY A 694 13.42 1.04 58.56
N LEU A 695 12.73 2.17 58.70
CA LEU A 695 11.26 2.26 58.69
C LEU A 695 10.69 2.19 57.26
N GLY A 696 11.43 2.65 56.25
CA GLY A 696 11.11 2.53 54.82
C GLY A 696 10.93 1.08 54.34
N LEU A 697 11.49 0.11 55.08
CA LEU A 697 11.38 -1.32 54.78
C LEU A 697 10.05 -1.96 55.25
N ILE A 698 9.13 -1.19 55.85
CA ILE A 698 7.83 -1.67 56.35
C ILE A 698 6.75 -1.50 55.26
N PRO A 699 6.10 -2.57 54.76
CA PRO A 699 5.05 -2.46 53.75
C PRO A 699 3.87 -1.60 54.24
N GLY A 700 3.44 -0.63 53.42
CA GLY A 700 2.32 0.28 53.69
C GLY A 700 2.65 1.50 54.56
N GLY A 701 3.55 1.39 55.55
CA GLY A 701 4.00 2.51 56.39
C GLY A 701 5.33 3.14 55.97
N GLY A 702 6.16 2.39 55.22
CA GLY A 702 7.51 2.78 54.82
C GLY A 702 7.56 3.91 53.80
N ILE A 703 6.52 4.07 52.97
CA ILE A 703 6.43 5.14 51.97
C ILE A 703 6.48 6.52 52.62
N LEU A 704 5.79 6.73 53.75
CA LEU A 704 5.85 7.98 54.49
C LEU A 704 7.24 8.21 55.12
N ALA A 705 7.92 7.14 55.54
CA ALA A 705 9.27 7.23 56.08
C ALA A 705 10.31 7.55 54.99
N ASP A 706 10.19 6.96 53.80
CA ASP A 706 11.05 7.22 52.64
C ASP A 706 10.79 8.61 52.00
N LEU A 707 9.53 9.05 51.92
CA LEU A 707 9.18 10.42 51.51
C LEU A 707 9.70 11.47 52.50
N PHE A 708 9.56 11.21 53.80
CA PHE A 708 10.07 12.09 54.85
C PHE A 708 11.62 12.10 54.87
N ASN A 709 12.26 10.95 54.61
CA ASN A 709 13.71 10.85 54.50
C ASN A 709 14.23 11.58 53.25
N GLY A 710 13.52 11.46 52.12
CA GLY A 710 13.81 12.19 50.89
C GLY A 710 13.68 13.71 51.07
N ALA A 711 12.68 14.17 51.81
CA ALA A 711 12.52 15.58 52.18
C ALA A 711 13.66 16.07 53.09
N LEU A 712 14.10 15.27 54.07
CA LEU A 712 15.23 15.60 54.94
C LEU A 712 16.57 15.65 54.18
N TYR A 713 16.85 14.68 53.31
CA TYR A 713 18.03 14.70 52.44
C TYR A 713 18.00 15.88 51.44
N SER A 714 16.80 16.31 51.01
CA SER A 714 16.62 17.49 50.15
C SER A 714 16.96 18.79 50.89
N ILE A 715 16.63 18.87 52.17
CA ILE A 715 16.97 20.01 53.04
C ILE A 715 18.48 20.03 53.36
N ASP A 716 19.11 18.86 53.52
CA ASP A 716 20.54 18.72 53.78
C ASP A 716 21.43 18.93 52.53
N GLY A 717 20.83 19.13 51.35
CA GLY A 717 21.55 19.32 50.09
C GLY A 717 22.22 18.05 49.55
N GLU A 718 21.90 16.89 50.13
CA GLU A 718 22.44 15.58 49.75
C GLU A 718 21.53 14.93 48.69
N GLY A 719 21.46 15.58 47.51
CA GLY A 719 20.50 15.27 46.46
C GLY A 719 20.50 13.82 45.96
N LEU A 720 21.66 13.15 45.92
CA LEU A 720 21.75 11.74 45.56
C LEU A 720 20.98 10.85 46.55
N ASN A 721 21.11 11.13 47.85
CA ASN A 721 20.41 10.40 48.90
C ASN A 721 18.93 10.79 48.95
N ALA A 722 18.60 12.05 48.63
CA ALA A 722 17.21 12.49 48.48
C ALA A 722 16.49 11.75 47.35
N SER A 723 17.12 11.66 46.17
CA SER A 723 16.58 10.86 45.07
C SER A 723 16.55 9.39 45.39
N LEU A 724 17.57 8.82 46.04
CA LEU A 724 17.54 7.40 46.44
C LEU A 724 16.44 7.12 47.47
N SER A 725 16.13 8.06 48.38
CA SER A 725 15.01 7.96 49.33
C SER A 725 13.64 8.15 48.67
N PHE A 726 13.49 9.10 47.75
CA PHE A 726 12.26 9.21 46.96
C PHE A 726 12.06 8.02 46.01
N ILE A 727 13.15 7.43 45.53
CA ILE A 727 13.16 6.18 44.74
C ILE A 727 12.89 4.96 45.63
N SER A 728 13.32 4.93 46.89
CA SER A 728 12.95 3.86 47.84
C SER A 728 11.50 3.96 48.29
N ALA A 729 10.90 5.15 48.26
CA ALA A 729 9.44 5.33 48.39
C ALA A 729 8.64 4.72 47.23
N ILE A 730 9.31 4.41 46.10
CA ILE A 730 8.74 3.67 44.96
C ILE A 730 9.08 2.18 45.14
N PRO A 731 8.09 1.29 45.34
CA PRO A 731 8.34 -0.14 45.46
C PRO A 731 9.16 -0.68 44.27
N LEU A 732 10.15 -1.55 44.54
CA LEU A 732 11.01 -2.29 43.60
C LEU A 732 12.21 -1.56 42.96
N ILE A 733 12.23 -0.23 42.78
CA ILE A 733 13.35 0.46 42.10
C ILE A 733 14.60 0.60 43.00
N GLY A 734 14.42 0.64 44.33
CA GLY A 734 15.51 0.80 45.30
C GLY A 734 16.55 -0.34 45.38
N TYR A 735 16.38 -1.45 44.65
CA TYR A 735 17.22 -2.65 44.81
C TYR A 735 18.50 -2.71 43.95
N PHE A 736 18.74 -1.78 43.01
CA PHE A 736 19.78 -1.95 41.97
C PHE A 736 21.08 -1.14 42.11
N SER A 737 21.29 -0.33 43.18
CA SER A 737 22.33 0.73 43.19
C SER A 737 23.65 0.48 43.95
N THR A 738 24.02 -0.75 44.39
CA THR A 738 25.31 -0.96 45.10
C THR A 738 26.14 -2.15 44.59
N GLY A 739 27.33 -1.85 44.03
CA GLY A 739 28.23 -2.81 43.38
C GLY A 739 29.30 -3.44 44.29
N THR A 740 29.87 -4.56 43.78
CA THR A 740 31.02 -5.37 44.23
C THR A 740 30.77 -6.59 45.14
N LYS A 741 29.60 -6.77 45.75
CA LYS A 741 29.15 -8.07 46.31
C LYS A 741 27.62 -8.13 46.25
N TYR A 742 27.07 -8.93 45.34
CA TYR A 742 25.63 -9.15 45.29
C TYR A 742 25.20 -10.09 46.41
N GLY A 743 24.39 -9.59 47.33
CA GLY A 743 23.76 -10.35 48.40
C GLY A 743 22.25 -10.09 48.40
N VAL A 744 21.46 -10.94 47.74
CA VAL A 744 20.00 -10.83 47.77
C VAL A 744 19.48 -11.57 49.00
N LYS A 745 18.72 -10.87 49.86
CA LYS A 745 18.07 -11.46 51.04
C LYS A 745 16.71 -12.02 50.62
N PHE A 746 16.54 -13.33 50.75
CA PHE A 746 15.26 -14.01 50.57
C PHE A 746 14.60 -14.22 51.93
N HIS A 747 13.30 -13.93 52.02
CA HIS A 747 12.48 -14.40 53.13
C HIS A 747 12.27 -15.90 52.95
N ASN A 748 12.55 -16.68 53.99
CA ASN A 748 11.97 -18.02 54.06
C ASN A 748 10.48 -17.91 54.43
N ALA A 749 9.69 -18.98 54.27
CA ALA A 749 8.26 -18.95 54.56
C ALA A 749 7.90 -18.79 56.05
N LEU A 750 8.91 -18.63 56.91
CA LEU A 750 8.80 -18.34 58.34
C LEU A 750 9.29 -16.93 58.71
N GLY A 751 9.68 -16.11 57.73
CA GLY A 751 10.09 -14.71 57.93
C GLY A 751 11.56 -14.49 58.30
N GLU A 752 12.41 -15.51 58.35
CA GLU A 752 13.86 -15.35 58.59
C GLU A 752 14.62 -15.09 57.28
N TYR A 753 15.68 -14.28 57.36
CA TYR A 753 16.48 -13.88 56.20
C TYR A 753 17.55 -14.91 55.84
N THR A 754 17.57 -15.36 54.59
CA THR A 754 18.70 -16.07 53.98
C THR A 754 19.31 -15.25 52.86
N THR A 755 20.62 -14.97 52.92
CA THR A 755 21.33 -14.25 51.86
C THR A 755 21.92 -15.23 50.84
N LEU A 756 21.53 -15.08 49.58
CA LEU A 756 22.20 -15.72 48.44
C LEU A 756 23.24 -14.76 47.87
N LYS A 757 24.43 -15.29 47.57
CA LYS A 757 25.59 -14.49 47.16
C LYS A 757 26.10 -14.97 45.81
N TRP A 758 26.32 -14.02 44.90
CA TRP A 758 27.07 -14.23 43.67
C TRP A 758 28.49 -13.76 43.95
N VAL A 759 29.39 -14.69 44.20
CA VAL A 759 30.79 -14.38 44.50
C VAL A 759 31.62 -14.63 43.26
N PHE A 760 32.03 -13.55 42.59
CA PHE A 760 32.96 -13.65 41.46
C PHE A 760 34.33 -14.14 41.95
N ASP A 761 34.97 -15.00 41.16
CA ASP A 761 36.37 -15.35 41.37
C ASP A 761 37.30 -14.15 41.16
N ALA A 762 38.59 -14.32 41.47
CA ALA A 762 39.58 -13.23 41.43
C ALA A 762 39.73 -12.60 40.02
N ASP A 763 39.35 -13.33 38.97
CA ASP A 763 39.45 -12.92 37.57
C ASP A 763 38.10 -12.40 37.02
N GLY A 764 37.03 -12.41 37.83
CA GLY A 764 35.68 -11.95 37.44
C GLY A 764 34.94 -12.89 36.50
N ASN A 765 35.45 -14.10 36.26
CA ASN A 765 35.03 -14.97 35.17
C ASN A 765 33.98 -16.01 35.59
N LEU A 766 34.09 -16.55 36.81
CA LEU A 766 33.16 -17.55 37.34
C LEU A 766 32.41 -17.03 38.57
N ILE A 767 31.12 -17.40 38.68
CA ILE A 767 30.26 -17.09 39.81
C ILE A 767 30.21 -18.28 40.78
N ASN A 768 30.65 -18.07 42.01
CA ASN A 768 30.47 -19.02 43.09
C ASN A 768 29.14 -18.78 43.82
N PHE A 769 28.24 -19.77 43.73
CA PHE A 769 26.88 -19.76 44.29
C PHE A 769 26.78 -20.23 45.76
N GLY A 770 27.91 -20.36 46.47
CA GLY A 770 27.94 -20.76 47.88
C GLY A 770 27.80 -22.27 48.10
N ARG A 771 26.93 -22.70 49.02
CA ARG A 771 26.77 -24.11 49.45
C ARG A 771 25.39 -24.65 49.05
N SER A 772 25.31 -25.90 48.61
CA SER A 772 24.03 -26.56 48.26
C SER A 772 23.01 -26.56 49.40
N SER A 773 23.46 -26.56 50.65
CA SER A 773 22.59 -26.50 51.83
C SER A 773 21.81 -25.19 51.96
N GLN A 774 22.14 -24.15 51.18
CA GLN A 774 21.40 -22.89 51.18
C GLN A 774 20.00 -23.03 50.58
N LEU A 775 19.79 -23.90 49.58
CA LEU A 775 18.46 -24.11 49.02
C LEU A 775 17.46 -24.56 50.09
N ARG A 776 17.86 -25.48 50.97
CA ARG A 776 17.01 -25.93 52.09
C ARG A 776 16.62 -24.78 53.02
N LYS A 777 17.49 -23.78 53.20
CA LYS A 777 17.21 -22.60 54.02
C LYS A 777 16.22 -21.65 53.33
N VAL A 778 16.36 -21.48 52.01
CA VAL A 778 15.43 -20.69 51.18
C VAL A 778 14.05 -21.33 51.14
N MET A 779 13.98 -22.66 51.05
CA MET A 779 12.74 -23.43 51.07
C MET A 779 12.19 -23.71 52.48
N ASN A 780 12.81 -23.17 53.53
CA ASN A 780 12.36 -23.44 54.89
C ASN A 780 10.95 -22.88 55.11
N GLY A 781 10.02 -23.72 55.56
CA GLY A 781 8.60 -23.39 55.72
C GLY A 781 7.68 -23.79 54.56
N ILE A 782 8.21 -24.20 53.39
CA ILE A 782 7.42 -24.80 52.29
C ILE A 782 7.74 -26.29 52.05
N LEU A 783 8.72 -26.83 52.77
CA LEU A 783 9.05 -28.27 52.72
C LEU A 783 8.00 -29.07 53.49
N GLN A 784 7.45 -30.09 52.84
CA GLN A 784 6.53 -31.03 53.49
C GLN A 784 7.29 -31.94 54.46
N ILE A 785 6.61 -32.44 55.49
CA ILE A 785 7.19 -33.38 56.45
C ILE A 785 7.64 -34.65 55.70
N GLY A 786 8.91 -35.03 55.86
CA GLY A 786 9.50 -36.17 55.14
C GLY A 786 9.99 -35.87 53.72
N HIS A 787 10.00 -34.59 53.30
CA HIS A 787 10.53 -34.16 52.01
C HIS A 787 11.91 -33.49 52.16
N HIS A 788 12.70 -33.55 51.09
CA HIS A 788 13.98 -32.88 50.92
C HIS A 788 13.85 -31.76 49.88
N ALA A 789 14.59 -30.67 50.08
CA ALA A 789 14.81 -29.67 49.04
C ALA A 789 15.67 -30.30 47.93
N HIS A 790 15.18 -30.30 46.70
CA HIS A 790 15.88 -30.81 45.53
C HIS A 790 16.12 -29.68 44.52
N HIS A 791 17.33 -29.60 43.98
CA HIS A 791 17.68 -28.67 42.91
C HIS A 791 17.21 -29.21 41.55
N ILE A 792 16.34 -28.49 40.84
CA ILE A 792 15.90 -28.91 39.49
C ILE A 792 17.06 -28.85 38.51
N ILE A 793 17.75 -27.71 38.44
CA ILE A 793 19.08 -27.61 37.83
C ILE A 793 20.11 -28.01 38.88
N PRO A 794 20.83 -29.15 38.72
CA PRO A 794 21.64 -29.72 39.79
C PRO A 794 22.74 -28.80 40.29
N PHE A 795 22.89 -28.67 41.61
CA PHE A 795 23.97 -27.88 42.22
C PHE A 795 25.39 -28.34 41.80
N SER A 796 25.55 -29.63 41.46
CA SER A 796 26.81 -30.18 40.94
C SER A 796 27.20 -29.58 39.59
N LYS A 797 26.25 -28.98 38.86
CA LYS A 797 26.41 -28.36 37.54
C LYS A 797 26.35 -26.83 37.58
N ARG A 798 26.58 -26.23 38.76
CA ARG A 798 26.57 -24.77 38.96
C ARG A 798 27.54 -23.98 38.09
N PHE A 799 28.58 -24.61 37.56
CA PHE A 799 29.57 -23.98 36.68
C PHE A 799 29.37 -24.36 35.20
N ALA A 800 28.22 -24.96 34.84
CA ALA A 800 27.89 -25.17 33.44
C ALA A 800 27.72 -23.80 32.74
N GLU A 801 28.15 -23.72 31.48
CA GLU A 801 28.17 -22.44 30.74
C GLU A 801 26.80 -21.75 30.71
N LEU A 802 25.72 -22.50 30.49
CA LEU A 802 24.36 -21.95 30.49
C LEU A 802 23.98 -21.35 31.86
N VAL A 803 24.40 -21.97 32.96
CA VAL A 803 24.15 -21.49 34.33
C VAL A 803 24.93 -20.20 34.60
N GLU A 804 26.21 -20.14 34.20
CA GLU A 804 27.06 -18.96 34.35
C GLU A 804 26.56 -17.79 33.51
N LYS A 805 26.14 -18.03 32.26
CA LYS A 805 25.54 -17.01 31.38
C LYS A 805 24.21 -16.50 31.96
N ALA A 806 23.33 -17.40 32.42
CA ALA A 806 22.05 -17.04 33.03
C ALA A 806 22.21 -16.27 34.36
N ALA A 807 23.24 -16.56 35.14
CA ALA A 807 23.54 -15.85 36.38
C ALA A 807 24.09 -14.43 36.15
N LYS A 808 24.65 -14.15 34.97
CA LYS A 808 25.09 -12.82 34.52
C LYS A 808 23.98 -12.02 33.82
N ALA A 809 22.81 -12.62 33.62
CA ALA A 809 21.64 -11.96 33.03
C ALA A 809 21.12 -10.83 33.92
N LYS A 810 20.33 -9.91 33.35
CA LYS A 810 19.67 -8.82 34.12
C LYS A 810 18.74 -9.38 35.20
N LYS A 811 18.09 -10.52 34.92
CA LYS A 811 17.21 -11.24 35.85
C LYS A 811 17.99 -12.11 36.87
N ALA A 812 19.30 -12.28 36.68
CA ALA A 812 20.28 -12.88 37.58
C ALA A 812 19.87 -14.23 38.21
N PHE A 813 19.85 -15.30 37.42
CA PHE A 813 19.57 -16.66 37.93
C PHE A 813 20.52 -17.04 39.08
N HIS A 814 20.02 -17.71 40.11
CA HIS A 814 20.84 -18.25 41.20
C HIS A 814 20.50 -19.71 41.46
N ILE A 815 21.48 -20.61 41.44
CA ILE A 815 21.17 -22.04 41.54
C ILE A 815 20.50 -22.46 42.88
N ASN A 816 20.73 -21.72 43.97
CA ASN A 816 20.05 -21.93 45.26
C ASN A 816 18.76 -21.08 45.46
N SER A 817 18.26 -20.40 44.42
CA SER A 817 17.01 -19.63 44.51
C SER A 817 15.81 -20.56 44.66
N LEU A 818 14.70 -20.00 45.16
CA LEU A 818 13.46 -20.74 45.34
C LEU A 818 12.93 -21.31 44.01
N GLU A 819 13.06 -20.55 42.93
CA GLU A 819 12.64 -20.94 41.57
C GLU A 819 13.34 -22.21 41.05
N ASN A 820 14.54 -22.54 41.55
CA ASN A 820 15.26 -23.77 41.18
C ASN A 820 15.06 -24.91 42.20
N GLY A 821 14.22 -24.71 43.21
CA GLY A 821 13.95 -25.67 44.28
C GLY A 821 12.61 -26.35 44.15
N ILE A 822 12.58 -27.67 44.36
CA ILE A 822 11.35 -28.46 44.45
C ILE A 822 11.36 -29.37 45.69
N SER A 823 10.21 -29.49 46.35
CA SER A 823 10.03 -30.29 47.56
C SER A 823 9.72 -31.74 47.18
N ILE A 824 10.66 -32.66 47.40
CA ILE A 824 10.54 -34.06 46.95
C ILE A 824 10.61 -35.01 48.13
N ALA A 825 9.73 -36.02 48.18
CA ALA A 825 9.75 -37.05 49.23
C ALA A 825 11.15 -37.67 49.37
N ALA A 826 11.62 -37.85 50.60
CA ALA A 826 12.98 -38.33 50.87
C ALA A 826 13.29 -39.68 50.18
N ALA A 827 12.29 -40.55 50.02
CA ALA A 827 12.42 -41.83 49.32
C ALA A 827 12.67 -41.70 47.80
N ARG A 828 12.25 -40.57 47.18
CA ARG A 828 12.52 -40.25 45.76
C ARG A 828 13.89 -39.58 45.59
N ASN A 829 14.28 -38.76 46.56
CA ASN A 829 15.58 -38.06 46.57
C ASN A 829 16.72 -38.95 47.09
N THR A 830 16.92 -40.10 46.44
CA THR A 830 18.10 -40.97 46.61
C THR A 830 19.23 -40.51 45.68
N ALA A 831 20.43 -41.11 45.76
CA ALA A 831 21.55 -40.71 44.89
C ALA A 831 21.15 -40.75 43.40
N HIS A 832 21.33 -39.63 42.69
CA HIS A 832 20.81 -39.40 41.34
C HIS A 832 21.86 -38.89 40.32
N PRO A 833 22.99 -39.60 40.10
CA PRO A 833 24.01 -39.19 39.13
C PRO A 833 23.53 -39.19 37.67
N ALA A 834 22.61 -40.07 37.27
CA ALA A 834 22.09 -40.10 35.89
C ALA A 834 21.20 -38.89 35.62
N TYR A 835 20.37 -38.48 36.58
CA TYR A 835 19.62 -37.22 36.51
C TYR A 835 20.56 -36.04 36.26
N ASN A 836 21.62 -35.92 37.07
CA ASN A 836 22.58 -34.83 36.94
C ASN A 836 23.27 -34.80 35.57
N THR A 837 23.56 -36.00 35.03
CA THR A 837 24.19 -36.16 33.71
C THR A 837 23.23 -35.81 32.58
N ALA A 838 21.95 -36.20 32.70
CA ALA A 838 20.93 -35.88 31.70
C ALA A 838 20.69 -34.37 31.60
N VAL A 839 20.53 -33.68 32.74
CA VAL A 839 20.35 -32.22 32.75
C VAL A 839 21.57 -31.49 32.17
N GLU A 840 22.79 -31.93 32.51
CA GLU A 840 24.01 -31.38 31.91
C GLU A 840 24.07 -31.56 30.39
N LYS A 841 23.67 -32.73 29.86
CA LYS A 841 23.64 -32.98 28.42
C LYS A 841 22.67 -32.06 27.69
N VAL A 842 21.49 -31.78 28.26
CA VAL A 842 20.53 -30.84 27.66
C VAL A 842 21.09 -29.41 27.69
N MET A 843 21.66 -28.98 28.83
CA MET A 843 22.30 -27.65 28.92
C MET A 843 23.45 -27.51 27.92
N LYS A 844 24.29 -28.55 27.78
CA LYS A 844 25.40 -28.57 26.83
C LYS A 844 24.90 -28.52 25.38
N PHE A 845 23.86 -29.27 25.04
CA PHE A 845 23.24 -29.20 23.72
C PHE A 845 22.79 -27.77 23.39
N ILE A 846 22.10 -27.10 24.31
CA ILE A 846 21.66 -25.71 24.13
C ILE A 846 22.85 -24.77 23.85
N THR A 847 23.94 -24.89 24.61
CA THR A 847 25.12 -24.02 24.42
C THR A 847 25.95 -24.38 23.19
N ASP A 848 25.96 -25.64 22.78
CA ASP A 848 26.65 -26.09 21.57
C ASP A 848 25.93 -25.60 20.29
N GLU A 849 24.59 -25.59 20.30
CA GLU A 849 23.78 -25.05 19.19
C GLU A 849 23.78 -23.50 19.16
N LEU A 850 24.04 -22.85 20.30
CA LEU A 850 24.05 -21.39 20.44
C LEU A 850 25.39 -20.89 21.05
N PRO A 851 26.50 -20.89 20.28
CA PRO A 851 27.81 -20.49 20.80
C PRO A 851 27.85 -19.03 21.27
N ASP A 852 27.11 -18.13 20.59
CA ASP A 852 27.04 -16.69 20.88
C ASP A 852 25.88 -16.29 21.81
N LEU A 853 25.35 -17.25 22.58
CA LEU A 853 24.19 -17.04 23.46
C LEU A 853 24.40 -15.87 24.44
N LYS A 854 23.50 -14.86 24.38
CA LYS A 854 23.53 -13.70 25.28
C LYS A 854 23.03 -14.06 26.67
N PHE A 855 23.37 -13.24 27.66
CA PHE A 855 23.02 -13.52 29.07
C PHE A 855 21.52 -13.62 29.33
N ASP A 856 20.71 -12.69 28.81
CA ASP A 856 19.25 -12.72 29.01
C ASP A 856 18.58 -13.89 28.26
N GLU A 857 19.10 -14.26 27.09
CA GLU A 857 18.64 -15.44 26.34
C GLU A 857 18.98 -16.73 27.09
N ALA A 858 20.16 -16.82 27.70
CA ALA A 858 20.55 -17.93 28.57
C ALA A 858 19.64 -18.06 29.79
N TYR A 859 19.19 -16.94 30.38
CA TYR A 859 18.22 -16.96 31.47
C TYR A 859 16.88 -17.52 31.02
N ASP A 860 16.34 -17.06 29.89
CA ASP A 860 15.04 -17.53 29.43
C ASP A 860 15.08 -19.03 29.09
N LEU A 861 16.18 -19.51 28.48
CA LEU A 861 16.40 -20.93 28.19
C LEU A 861 16.57 -21.78 29.46
N ILE A 862 17.28 -21.30 30.48
CA ILE A 862 17.44 -22.08 31.73
C ILE A 862 16.13 -22.17 32.52
N ILE A 863 15.30 -21.11 32.48
CA ILE A 863 13.97 -21.11 33.11
C ILE A 863 13.01 -22.03 32.35
N ASP A 864 13.04 -22.03 31.02
CA ASP A 864 12.26 -22.97 30.20
C ASP A 864 12.67 -24.42 30.48
N LEU A 865 13.97 -24.71 30.50
CA LEU A 865 14.49 -26.05 30.81
C LEU A 865 14.04 -26.50 32.20
N LYS A 866 14.16 -25.61 33.19
CA LYS A 866 13.71 -25.86 34.57
C LYS A 866 12.22 -26.19 34.63
N LYS A 867 11.36 -25.42 33.95
CA LYS A 867 9.91 -25.68 33.87
C LYS A 867 9.59 -27.02 33.22
N ARG A 868 10.29 -27.39 32.15
CA ARG A 868 10.09 -28.68 31.48
C ARG A 868 10.50 -29.86 32.36
N ILE A 869 11.61 -29.73 33.08
CA ILE A 869 12.04 -30.75 34.06
C ILE A 869 11.04 -30.84 35.22
N GLU A 870 10.52 -29.71 35.71
CA GLU A 870 9.47 -29.67 36.74
C GLU A 870 8.23 -30.45 36.30
N VAL A 871 7.76 -30.25 35.05
CA VAL A 871 6.67 -31.03 34.46
C VAL A 871 6.98 -32.53 34.42
N ILE A 872 8.20 -32.93 34.08
CA ILE A 872 8.63 -34.34 34.10
C ILE A 872 8.58 -34.91 35.52
N ILE A 873 9.03 -34.14 36.52
CA ILE A 873 9.04 -34.57 37.93
C ILE A 873 7.61 -34.73 38.47
N ASP A 874 6.72 -33.81 38.13
CA ASP A 874 5.32 -33.80 38.57
C ASP A 874 4.49 -34.88 37.87
N ALA A 875 4.76 -35.15 36.59
CA ALA A 875 4.15 -36.25 35.85
C ALA A 875 4.56 -37.65 36.36
N ASN A 876 5.66 -37.73 37.11
CA ASN A 876 6.22 -38.98 37.63
C ASN A 876 6.31 -38.97 39.17
N PRO A 877 5.18 -38.83 39.90
CA PRO A 877 5.17 -38.52 41.33
C PRO A 877 5.76 -39.62 42.22
N ASN A 878 5.92 -40.84 41.69
CA ASN A 878 6.44 -42.01 42.41
C ASN A 878 7.85 -42.44 41.97
N ALA A 879 8.39 -41.87 40.89
CA ALA A 879 9.71 -42.24 40.37
C ALA A 879 10.82 -41.65 41.25
N LYS A 880 11.94 -42.38 41.40
CA LYS A 880 13.15 -41.81 42.01
C LYS A 880 13.78 -40.83 41.01
N MET A 881 14.47 -39.82 41.52
CA MET A 881 15.09 -38.79 40.67
C MET A 881 16.05 -39.38 39.63
N GLN A 882 16.79 -40.43 40.02
CA GLN A 882 17.69 -41.17 39.14
C GLN A 882 17.00 -41.76 37.90
N ASP A 883 15.73 -42.15 38.02
CA ASP A 883 14.99 -42.86 36.98
C ASP A 883 14.35 -41.91 35.95
N LEU A 884 14.44 -40.59 36.17
CA LEU A 884 13.91 -39.56 35.26
C LEU A 884 14.89 -39.18 34.14
N ALA A 885 16.08 -39.76 34.12
CA ALA A 885 17.16 -39.37 33.20
C ALA A 885 16.75 -39.50 31.72
N ASP A 886 16.07 -40.59 31.35
CA ASP A 886 15.69 -40.84 29.95
C ASP A 886 14.61 -39.86 29.47
N GLU A 887 13.64 -39.50 30.32
CA GLU A 887 12.63 -38.49 29.99
C GLU A 887 13.24 -37.09 29.83
N ILE A 888 14.23 -36.76 30.66
CA ILE A 888 14.96 -35.49 30.55
C ILE A 888 15.78 -35.43 29.25
N LEU A 889 16.37 -36.55 28.82
CA LEU A 889 17.14 -36.59 27.57
C LEU A 889 16.28 -36.35 26.33
N LYS A 890 14.98 -36.66 26.36
CA LYS A 890 14.05 -36.33 25.26
C LYS A 890 13.90 -34.82 25.04
N LEU A 891 14.24 -34.00 26.04
CA LEU A 891 14.25 -32.55 25.87
C LEU A 891 15.31 -32.09 24.85
N ILE A 892 16.32 -32.90 24.53
CA ILE A 892 17.26 -32.58 23.45
C ILE A 892 16.53 -32.45 22.11
N ASP A 893 15.62 -33.37 21.80
CA ASP A 893 14.86 -33.31 20.53
C ASP A 893 13.90 -32.10 20.54
N VAL A 894 13.29 -31.80 21.70
CA VAL A 894 12.46 -30.60 21.87
C VAL A 894 13.26 -29.33 21.63
N TYR A 895 14.47 -29.20 22.21
CA TYR A 895 15.31 -28.05 21.97
C TYR A 895 15.89 -28.03 20.55
N ARG A 896 16.10 -29.18 19.92
CA ARG A 896 16.50 -29.23 18.51
C ARG A 896 15.41 -28.61 17.63
N ASP A 897 14.15 -28.97 17.85
CA ASP A 897 13.02 -28.41 17.09
C ASP A 897 12.80 -26.92 17.38
N ILE A 898 13.14 -26.44 18.59
CA ILE A 898 13.01 -25.03 18.96
C ILE A 898 14.16 -24.18 18.41
N LEU A 899 15.38 -24.73 18.37
CA LEU A 899 16.60 -23.98 18.05
C LEU A 899 17.03 -24.09 16.58
N THR A 900 16.48 -25.05 15.83
CA THR A 900 16.75 -25.21 14.38
C THR A 900 15.51 -24.76 13.59
N PRO A 901 15.56 -23.70 12.77
CA PRO A 901 14.43 -23.23 11.97
C PRO A 901 13.93 -24.23 10.93
#